data_AF-A0A0K9H2A4-F1
#
_entry.id   AF-A0A0K9H2A4-F1
#
_cell.length_a   1.000
_cell.length_b   1.000
_cell.length_c   1.000
_cell.angle_alpha   90.00
_cell.angle_beta   90.00
_cell.angle_gamma   90.00
#
_symmetry.space_group_name_H-M   'P 1'
#
loop_
_entity.id
_entity.type
_entity.pdbx_description
1 polymer ?
#
loop_
_entity_poly.entity_id
_entity_poly.type
_entity_poly.pdbx_seq_one_letter_code
_entity_poly.pdbx_strand_id
1 'polypeptide(L)'
;MRKVIGSLAVLLFICIFTIHASAQSLTDIDNHWAKKEIEVLNTRGVVSGYEDGKFRPYSQVTRGQFVAYLARALDLPKGDSAFPDVPESSRLYNEIAAGKKAGIITGNNKGLALADAPVTRADVAAMLDRAMRLKGDYNERQPLNFVDASKIGKYAYPAVERMSYYGLIKGTDHNKFEPQKIATRGEAAVFIYRMMDKLGLLNGEKNPGQAPQLPDNQEAVIPINDQQSVKVRMNTKSVALTYDKSVAVNHILSKDIHYYYHLGQPSKPLGSLRVTLRTLDNGDTFVFTKFIHNGSDTYSASISLPFEQANEYSLVKYSSFGTVNQSHHSLFGVDKTSHPVGILSVKNGSTLKNDIMIGKNYISVQRQTNYPNGQQSVIRELLEEKESYEIINGTAGQTVTAQMNMDVRGKAISESWMLISGKPLFVNTNNRDEWFRRTIADYISINNWLTADGAYTKLPWSIEPAHKMGYGRNVGRLQGGVYLTAYNEHKERYFFDLVVNSLADLDTLSGGALTAGNKPIFETEYTSSGLKDKYNLTAPYIDTRHNENAALFLKNTAESLDIPQLKRANLRYADFLVEQKKLGNTLPITASSYLIADYYKADGPKIKTHASLNHTLGEMRFLLETYKQTNNTAYLTTARQLKAGVENLNWVRPNGDLWYQYNGNHTFGGNDYENLTLMDLLLSQNVFAEVAIPRSKAFDDMIQTKTNYLVNNKIHIIPAVIQLLREQGFGELINKAYPASTRKADIEERPKDTLDLLAE
;
A
#
# COMPACT_ATOMS: atom_id res chain seq x y z
N MET A 1 -22.25 -27.06 -63.80
CA MET A 1 -21.75 -27.56 -62.50
C MET A 1 -20.47 -26.79 -62.22
N ARG A 2 -20.21 -26.04 -61.13
CA ARG A 2 -20.79 -25.83 -59.80
C ARG A 2 -20.69 -24.32 -59.49
N LYS A 3 -21.62 -23.80 -58.69
CA LYS A 3 -21.59 -22.46 -58.08
C LYS A 3 -20.55 -22.43 -56.96
N VAL A 4 -19.73 -21.38 -56.86
CA VAL A 4 -19.33 -20.75 -55.59
C VAL A 4 -19.18 -19.26 -55.80
N ILE A 5 -19.93 -18.50 -55.01
CA ILE A 5 -20.09 -17.05 -54.99
C ILE A 5 -18.91 -16.45 -54.20
N GLY A 6 -18.24 -15.45 -54.78
CA GLY A 6 -17.28 -14.63 -54.05
C GLY A 6 -18.01 -13.76 -53.03
N SER A 7 -17.56 -13.81 -51.77
CA SER A 7 -17.99 -12.88 -50.73
C SER A 7 -16.82 -12.00 -50.30
N LEU A 8 -17.05 -10.71 -50.48
CA LEU A 8 -16.29 -9.57 -49.99
C LEU A 8 -16.24 -9.64 -48.45
N ALA A 9 -15.10 -9.98 -47.86
CA ALA A 9 -14.93 -9.94 -46.40
C ALA A 9 -14.44 -8.54 -45.99
N VAL A 10 -15.35 -7.75 -45.43
CA VAL A 10 -15.10 -6.46 -44.79
C VAL A 10 -14.25 -6.68 -43.54
N LEU A 11 -13.05 -6.08 -43.48
CA LEU A 11 -12.28 -5.94 -42.25
C LEU A 11 -13.06 -5.03 -41.28
N LEU A 12 -13.70 -5.61 -40.28
CA LEU A 12 -14.21 -4.86 -39.13
C LEU A 12 -13.10 -4.78 -38.07
N PHE A 13 -12.43 -3.63 -38.01
CA PHE A 13 -11.60 -3.23 -36.87
C PHE A 13 -12.52 -3.07 -35.65
N ILE A 14 -12.58 -4.05 -34.77
CA ILE A 14 -13.25 -3.89 -33.47
C ILE A 14 -12.20 -3.34 -32.50
N CYS A 15 -12.15 -2.02 -32.41
CA CYS A 15 -11.51 -1.32 -31.30
C CYS A 15 -12.28 -1.67 -30.01
N ILE A 16 -11.76 -2.60 -29.22
CA ILE A 16 -12.24 -2.80 -27.86
C ILE A 16 -11.56 -1.72 -27.00
N PHE A 17 -12.25 -0.60 -26.81
CA PHE A 17 -11.88 0.37 -25.79
C PHE A 17 -12.08 -0.28 -24.42
N THR A 18 -10.99 -0.52 -23.70
CA THR A 18 -11.04 -0.71 -22.25
C THR A 18 -11.35 0.66 -21.63
N ILE A 19 -12.62 0.86 -21.26
CA ILE A 19 -13.04 2.03 -20.49
C ILE A 19 -12.42 1.89 -19.10
N HIS A 20 -11.23 2.50 -18.92
CA HIS A 20 -10.85 2.97 -17.59
C HIS A 20 -11.87 4.05 -17.24
N ALA A 21 -12.59 3.88 -16.13
CA ALA A 21 -13.47 4.92 -15.59
C ALA A 21 -12.59 6.08 -15.08
N SER A 22 -12.08 6.88 -16.02
CA SER A 22 -11.68 8.24 -15.77
C SER A 22 -12.87 8.97 -15.15
N ALA A 23 -12.65 9.74 -14.09
CA ALA A 23 -13.68 10.62 -13.56
C ALA A 23 -14.18 11.52 -14.70
N GLN A 24 -15.40 11.27 -15.17
CA GLN A 24 -16.01 12.07 -16.23
C GLN A 24 -16.27 13.47 -15.67
N SER A 25 -15.76 14.50 -16.33
CA SER A 25 -16.14 15.89 -16.02
C SER A 25 -17.64 16.06 -16.34
N LEU A 26 -18.43 16.44 -15.34
CA LEU A 26 -19.90 16.53 -15.42
C LEU A 26 -20.32 17.97 -15.73
N THR A 27 -20.86 18.20 -16.92
CA THR A 27 -21.08 19.55 -17.46
C THR A 27 -22.34 20.28 -16.94
N ASP A 28 -23.26 19.57 -16.29
CA ASP A 28 -24.58 20.10 -15.90
C ASP A 28 -24.78 20.24 -14.39
N ILE A 29 -23.70 20.13 -13.60
CA ILE A 29 -23.76 20.24 -12.14
C ILE A 29 -23.10 21.51 -11.57
N ASP A 30 -22.53 22.37 -12.41
CA ASP A 30 -21.71 23.50 -11.95
C ASP A 30 -22.41 24.44 -10.96
N ASN A 31 -23.70 24.69 -11.18
CA ASN A 31 -24.53 25.52 -10.30
C ASN A 31 -25.53 24.69 -9.47
N HIS A 32 -25.35 23.38 -9.38
CA HIS A 32 -26.26 22.50 -8.65
C HIS A 32 -25.87 22.42 -7.16
N TRP A 33 -26.85 22.52 -6.26
CA TRP A 33 -26.61 22.52 -4.81
C TRP A 33 -25.94 21.24 -4.28
N ALA A 34 -26.13 20.11 -4.96
CA ALA A 34 -25.51 18.83 -4.64
C ALA A 34 -24.18 18.56 -5.39
N LYS A 35 -23.58 19.57 -6.04
CA LYS A 35 -22.38 19.41 -6.89
C LYS A 35 -21.28 18.64 -6.16
N LYS A 36 -20.94 19.08 -4.95
CA LYS A 36 -19.86 18.49 -4.14
C LYS A 36 -20.09 17.01 -3.90
N GLU A 37 -21.29 16.65 -3.44
CA GLU A 37 -21.65 15.26 -3.15
C GLU A 37 -21.63 14.40 -4.42
N ILE A 38 -22.10 14.94 -5.55
CA ILE A 38 -22.08 14.26 -6.85
C ILE A 38 -20.64 13.99 -7.30
N GLU A 39 -19.76 14.98 -7.24
CA GLU A 39 -18.36 14.85 -7.67
C GLU A 39 -17.58 13.83 -6.82
N VAL A 40 -17.79 13.87 -5.50
CA VAL A 40 -17.16 12.92 -4.55
C VAL A 40 -17.58 11.48 -4.86
N LEU A 41 -18.87 11.25 -5.06
CA LEU A 41 -19.41 9.93 -5.35
C LEU A 41 -19.06 9.46 -6.77
N ASN A 42 -18.95 10.37 -7.74
CA ASN A 42 -18.55 10.06 -9.11
C ASN A 42 -17.08 9.63 -9.17
N THR A 43 -16.19 10.36 -8.48
CA THR A 43 -14.77 10.00 -8.35
C THR A 43 -14.57 8.62 -7.71
N ARG A 44 -15.47 8.23 -6.81
CA ARG A 44 -15.43 6.94 -6.10
C ARG A 44 -16.18 5.82 -6.84
N GLY A 45 -16.68 6.07 -8.05
CA GLY A 45 -17.43 5.08 -8.84
C GLY A 45 -18.79 4.70 -8.24
N VAL A 46 -19.27 5.41 -7.22
CA VAL A 46 -20.56 5.14 -6.57
C VAL A 46 -21.70 5.58 -7.47
N VAL A 47 -21.59 6.77 -8.06
CA VAL A 47 -22.50 7.27 -9.09
C VAL A 47 -21.73 7.48 -10.39
N SER A 48 -22.44 7.59 -11.52
CA SER A 48 -21.83 7.86 -12.81
C SER A 48 -22.69 8.82 -13.63
N GLY A 49 -22.02 9.61 -14.49
CA GLY A 49 -22.67 10.38 -15.56
C GLY A 49 -23.24 9.50 -16.66
N TYR A 50 -23.93 10.15 -17.60
CA TYR A 50 -24.35 9.58 -18.87
C TYR A 50 -23.24 9.74 -19.91
N GLU A 51 -23.31 8.98 -21.00
CA GLU A 51 -22.32 9.01 -22.10
C GLU A 51 -22.15 10.41 -22.73
N ASP A 52 -23.15 11.30 -22.57
CA ASP A 52 -23.17 12.67 -23.05
C ASP A 52 -22.45 13.69 -22.15
N GLY A 53 -21.77 13.26 -21.07
CA GLY A 53 -21.06 14.17 -20.16
C GLY A 53 -21.94 14.86 -19.12
N LYS A 54 -23.19 14.41 -18.94
CA LYS A 54 -24.15 14.99 -17.99
C LYS A 54 -24.45 14.03 -16.85
N PHE A 55 -24.74 14.55 -15.66
CA PHE A 55 -25.23 13.79 -14.52
C PHE A 55 -26.75 13.76 -14.43
N ARG A 56 -27.43 14.79 -14.94
CA ARG A 56 -28.88 15.01 -14.86
C ARG A 56 -29.40 14.99 -13.41
N PRO A 57 -28.94 15.92 -12.56
CA PRO A 57 -29.23 15.89 -11.11
C PRO A 57 -30.73 16.03 -10.78
N TYR A 58 -31.54 16.61 -11.68
CA TYR A 58 -32.99 16.74 -11.50
C TYR A 58 -33.81 15.56 -12.05
N SER A 59 -33.19 14.60 -12.75
CA SER A 59 -33.90 13.41 -13.21
C SER A 59 -34.27 12.50 -12.03
N GLN A 60 -35.41 11.83 -12.15
CA GLN A 60 -35.86 10.85 -11.16
C GLN A 60 -34.91 9.65 -11.11
N VAL A 61 -34.71 9.10 -9.92
CA VAL A 61 -33.92 7.88 -9.70
C VAL A 61 -34.85 6.68 -9.49
N THR A 62 -34.52 5.53 -10.09
CA THR A 62 -35.30 4.30 -9.89
C THR A 62 -34.88 3.54 -8.63
N ARG A 63 -35.73 2.64 -8.15
CA ARG A 63 -35.41 1.75 -7.02
C ARG A 63 -34.14 0.93 -7.28
N GLY A 64 -34.00 0.39 -8.49
CA GLY A 64 -32.82 -0.37 -8.90
C GLY A 64 -31.55 0.47 -8.91
N GLN A 65 -31.61 1.71 -9.41
CA GLN A 65 -30.47 2.62 -9.42
C GLN A 65 -30.04 3.01 -8.01
N PHE A 66 -30.99 3.30 -7.12
CA PHE A 66 -30.67 3.66 -5.73
C PHE A 66 -30.01 2.50 -4.97
N VAL A 67 -30.52 1.28 -5.15
CA VAL A 67 -29.88 0.06 -4.60
C VAL A 67 -28.48 -0.13 -5.18
N ALA A 68 -28.27 0.16 -6.47
CA ALA A 68 -26.96 0.07 -7.07
C ALA A 68 -25.96 1.06 -6.47
N TYR A 69 -26.38 2.30 -6.18
CA TYR A 69 -25.54 3.26 -5.46
C TYR A 69 -25.17 2.76 -4.07
N LEU A 70 -26.13 2.21 -3.31
CA LEU A 70 -25.88 1.63 -2.00
C LEU A 70 -24.91 0.44 -2.06
N ALA A 71 -25.08 -0.43 -3.04
CA ALA A 71 -24.23 -1.61 -3.22
C ALA A 71 -22.78 -1.23 -3.51
N ARG A 72 -22.55 -0.22 -4.37
CA ARG A 72 -21.21 0.31 -4.65
C ARG A 72 -20.63 1.07 -3.47
N ALA A 73 -21.43 1.92 -2.82
CA ALA A 73 -21.00 2.71 -1.67
C ALA A 73 -20.54 1.85 -0.49
N LEU A 74 -21.12 0.66 -0.32
CA LEU A 74 -20.78 -0.27 0.76
C LEU A 74 -19.83 -1.40 0.33
N ASP A 75 -19.43 -1.42 -0.94
CA ASP A 75 -18.66 -2.47 -1.59
C ASP A 75 -19.21 -3.88 -1.29
N LEU A 76 -20.49 -4.09 -1.63
CA LEU A 76 -21.17 -5.34 -1.30
C LEU A 76 -20.67 -6.50 -2.16
N PRO A 77 -20.47 -7.70 -1.57
CA PRO A 77 -20.12 -8.89 -2.33
C PRO A 77 -21.23 -9.24 -3.32
N LYS A 78 -20.85 -9.90 -4.41
CA LYS A 78 -21.79 -10.33 -5.46
C LYS A 78 -22.91 -11.19 -4.87
N GLY A 79 -24.15 -10.90 -5.29
CA GLY A 79 -25.33 -11.70 -4.96
C GLY A 79 -25.46 -12.94 -5.84
N ASP A 80 -26.25 -13.91 -5.35
CA ASP A 80 -26.43 -15.19 -6.06
C ASP A 80 -27.43 -15.07 -7.23
N SER A 81 -28.48 -14.24 -7.07
CA SER A 81 -29.45 -13.91 -8.12
C SER A 81 -30.21 -12.62 -7.79
N ALA A 82 -30.74 -11.94 -8.80
CA ALA A 82 -31.62 -10.78 -8.61
C ALA A 82 -33.09 -11.21 -8.36
N PHE A 83 -34.04 -10.31 -8.56
CA PHE A 83 -35.49 -10.61 -8.49
C PHE A 83 -36.02 -11.07 -9.86
N PRO A 84 -37.17 -11.78 -9.92
CA PRO A 84 -37.72 -12.29 -11.18
C PRO A 84 -37.98 -11.22 -12.25
N ASP A 85 -38.25 -9.97 -11.85
CA ASP A 85 -38.44 -8.83 -12.75
C ASP A 85 -37.13 -8.14 -13.17
N VAL A 86 -35.97 -8.69 -12.81
CA VAL A 86 -34.65 -8.15 -13.16
C VAL A 86 -33.87 -9.20 -13.95
N PRO A 87 -33.91 -9.17 -15.29
CA PRO A 87 -33.23 -10.17 -16.12
C PRO A 87 -31.71 -10.06 -16.01
N GLU A 88 -30.98 -11.16 -16.22
CA GLU A 88 -29.51 -11.20 -16.18
C GLU A 88 -28.86 -10.23 -17.19
N SER A 89 -29.56 -9.89 -18.27
CA SER A 89 -29.13 -8.89 -19.26
C SER A 89 -29.21 -7.44 -18.75
N SER A 90 -29.80 -7.20 -17.57
CA SER A 90 -29.89 -5.86 -16.99
C SER A 90 -28.52 -5.36 -16.57
N ARG A 91 -28.21 -4.10 -16.90
CA ARG A 91 -26.96 -3.43 -16.47
C ARG A 91 -26.83 -3.31 -14.95
N LEU A 92 -27.93 -3.43 -14.20
CA LEU A 92 -27.96 -3.33 -12.74
C LEU A 92 -28.11 -4.71 -12.06
N TYR A 93 -28.07 -5.81 -12.82
CA TYR A 93 -28.35 -7.15 -12.31
C TYR A 93 -27.46 -7.49 -11.11
N ASN A 94 -26.15 -7.27 -11.23
CA ASN A 94 -25.17 -7.63 -10.20
C ASN A 94 -25.38 -6.83 -8.91
N GLU A 95 -25.58 -5.52 -9.01
CA GLU A 95 -25.77 -4.69 -7.83
C GLU A 95 -27.12 -4.93 -7.16
N ILE A 96 -28.19 -5.20 -7.93
CA ILE A 96 -29.49 -5.57 -7.36
C ILE A 96 -29.41 -6.94 -6.67
N ALA A 97 -28.71 -7.91 -7.26
CA ALA A 97 -28.47 -9.20 -6.63
C ALA A 97 -27.70 -9.05 -5.31
N ALA A 98 -26.64 -8.23 -5.29
CA ALA A 98 -25.88 -7.93 -4.08
C ALA A 98 -26.76 -7.26 -3.00
N GLY A 99 -27.55 -6.26 -3.39
CA GLY A 99 -28.49 -5.57 -2.50
C GLY A 99 -29.58 -6.49 -1.94
N LYS A 100 -30.05 -7.48 -2.72
CA LYS A 100 -30.99 -8.51 -2.27
C LYS A 100 -30.35 -9.43 -1.24
N LYS A 101 -29.15 -9.95 -1.53
CA LYS A 101 -28.41 -10.83 -0.61
C LYS A 101 -28.07 -10.13 0.71
N ALA A 102 -27.73 -8.85 0.65
CA ALA A 102 -27.48 -8.01 1.82
C ALA A 102 -28.76 -7.53 2.53
N GLY A 103 -29.95 -7.86 2.01
CA GLY A 103 -31.23 -7.47 2.62
C GLY A 103 -31.57 -5.98 2.51
N ILE A 104 -30.87 -5.20 1.68
CA ILE A 104 -31.15 -3.77 1.47
C ILE A 104 -32.49 -3.58 0.74
N ILE A 105 -32.76 -4.44 -0.24
CA ILE A 105 -34.03 -4.51 -0.98
C ILE A 105 -34.67 -5.89 -0.76
N THR A 106 -35.95 -5.92 -0.38
CA THR A 106 -36.67 -7.14 0.01
C THR A 106 -37.74 -7.58 -0.98
N GLY A 107 -38.00 -6.77 -2.02
CA GLY A 107 -39.11 -6.97 -2.95
C GLY A 107 -40.50 -6.66 -2.35
N ASN A 108 -41.54 -6.72 -3.18
CA ASN A 108 -42.94 -6.59 -2.76
C ASN A 108 -43.56 -7.95 -2.37
N ASN A 109 -44.85 -7.98 -2.04
CA ASN A 109 -45.56 -9.22 -1.65
C ASN A 109 -45.64 -10.29 -2.77
N LYS A 110 -45.28 -9.93 -4.01
CA LYS A 110 -45.17 -10.85 -5.15
C LYS A 110 -43.72 -11.26 -5.43
N GLY A 111 -42.78 -10.86 -4.58
CA GLY A 111 -41.35 -11.15 -4.74
C GLY A 111 -40.67 -10.36 -5.85
N LEU A 112 -41.20 -9.19 -6.25
CA LEU A 112 -40.64 -8.35 -7.32
C LEU A 112 -39.85 -7.15 -6.75
N ALA A 113 -38.74 -6.76 -7.39
CA ALA A 113 -37.94 -5.59 -7.01
C ALA A 113 -38.65 -4.27 -7.29
N LEU A 114 -39.38 -4.25 -8.42
CA LEU A 114 -39.84 -3.05 -9.11
C LEU A 114 -38.66 -2.13 -9.47
N ALA A 115 -37.62 -2.70 -10.09
CA ALA A 115 -36.33 -2.02 -10.28
C ALA A 115 -36.41 -0.73 -11.12
N ASP A 116 -37.33 -0.67 -12.08
CA ASP A 116 -37.54 0.50 -12.95
C ASP A 116 -38.54 1.52 -12.38
N ALA A 117 -39.22 1.18 -11.28
CA ALA A 117 -40.14 2.12 -10.65
C ALA A 117 -39.35 3.27 -9.98
N PRO A 118 -39.87 4.51 -10.02
CA PRO A 118 -39.27 5.63 -9.29
C PRO A 118 -39.20 5.34 -7.79
N VAL A 119 -38.11 5.75 -7.14
CA VAL A 119 -37.94 5.56 -5.68
C VAL A 119 -38.54 6.74 -4.91
N THR A 120 -39.39 6.44 -3.93
CA THR A 120 -39.97 7.45 -3.04
C THR A 120 -39.03 7.79 -1.89
N ARG A 121 -39.20 8.95 -1.25
CA ARG A 121 -38.44 9.31 -0.03
C ARG A 121 -38.64 8.31 1.11
N ALA A 122 -39.82 7.71 1.24
CA ALA A 122 -40.07 6.64 2.21
C ALA A 122 -39.26 5.36 1.88
N ASP A 123 -39.14 5.00 0.61
CA ASP A 123 -38.32 3.87 0.17
C ASP A 123 -36.83 4.13 0.41
N VAL A 124 -36.35 5.34 0.12
CA VAL A 124 -34.96 5.77 0.40
C VAL A 124 -34.64 5.60 1.88
N ALA A 125 -35.52 6.06 2.78
CA ALA A 125 -35.33 5.90 4.22
C ALA A 125 -35.21 4.43 4.63
N ALA A 126 -36.11 3.59 4.14
CA ALA A 126 -36.10 2.15 4.45
C ALA A 126 -34.84 1.45 3.92
N MET A 127 -34.35 1.80 2.72
CA MET A 127 -33.14 1.21 2.14
C MET A 127 -31.86 1.70 2.82
N LEU A 128 -31.76 3.00 3.13
CA LEU A 128 -30.62 3.57 3.88
C LEU A 128 -30.53 2.97 5.28
N ASP A 129 -31.66 2.80 5.96
CA ASP A 129 -31.68 2.22 7.29
C ASP A 129 -31.15 0.79 7.31
N ARG A 130 -31.58 -0.04 6.35
CA ARG A 130 -31.04 -1.40 6.21
C ARG A 130 -29.56 -1.38 5.87
N ALA A 131 -29.13 -0.48 4.98
CA ALA A 131 -27.74 -0.30 4.59
C ALA A 131 -26.84 0.10 5.78
N MET A 132 -27.26 1.07 6.59
CA MET A 132 -26.55 1.50 7.80
C MET A 132 -26.37 0.33 8.79
N ARG A 133 -27.42 -0.48 8.99
CA ARG A 133 -27.39 -1.61 9.93
C ARG A 133 -26.47 -2.76 9.51
N LEU A 134 -25.99 -2.79 8.26
CA LEU A 134 -24.94 -3.72 7.83
C LEU A 134 -23.55 -3.35 8.39
N LYS A 135 -23.36 -2.10 8.82
CA LYS A 135 -22.07 -1.57 9.28
C LYS A 135 -22.06 -1.23 10.78
N GLY A 136 -23.14 -1.52 11.52
CA GLY A 136 -23.19 -1.34 12.98
C GLY A 136 -24.60 -1.22 13.54
N ASP A 137 -24.68 -1.02 14.85
CA ASP A 137 -25.95 -0.86 15.58
C ASP A 137 -26.43 0.60 15.54
N TYR A 138 -27.27 0.89 14.56
CA TYR A 138 -27.89 2.21 14.37
C TYR A 138 -29.35 2.22 14.87
N ASN A 139 -29.56 1.93 16.16
CA ASN A 139 -30.90 1.70 16.70
C ASN A 139 -31.62 2.96 17.24
N GLU A 140 -30.90 4.08 17.39
CA GLU A 140 -31.43 5.30 17.98
C GLU A 140 -32.47 5.99 17.10
N ARG A 141 -33.52 6.52 17.75
CA ARG A 141 -34.70 7.09 17.09
C ARG A 141 -35.05 8.43 17.68
N GLN A 142 -35.65 9.29 16.86
CA GLN A 142 -36.33 10.49 17.33
C GLN A 142 -37.80 10.48 16.90
N PRO A 143 -38.71 11.05 17.72
CA PRO A 143 -40.09 11.28 17.31
C PRO A 143 -40.18 12.12 16.02
N LEU A 144 -41.11 11.76 15.14
CA LEU A 144 -41.35 12.50 13.90
C LEU A 144 -42.31 13.66 14.15
N ASN A 145 -41.78 14.88 14.13
CA ASN A 145 -42.56 16.11 14.29
C ASN A 145 -43.02 16.74 12.95
N PHE A 146 -43.02 15.95 11.86
CA PHE A 146 -43.45 16.41 10.55
C PHE A 146 -44.97 16.52 10.45
N VAL A 147 -45.47 17.58 9.81
CA VAL A 147 -46.93 17.81 9.66
C VAL A 147 -47.62 16.74 8.82
N ASP A 148 -46.88 16.01 8.00
CA ASP A 148 -47.35 14.91 7.16
C ASP A 148 -46.82 13.54 7.60
N ALA A 149 -46.36 13.40 8.85
CA ALA A 149 -45.86 12.13 9.40
C ALA A 149 -46.88 10.98 9.29
N SER A 150 -48.19 11.29 9.39
CA SER A 150 -49.28 10.32 9.22
C SER A 150 -49.37 9.72 7.81
N LYS A 151 -48.74 10.33 6.81
CA LYS A 151 -48.66 9.80 5.43
C LYS A 151 -47.50 8.83 5.22
N ILE A 152 -46.62 8.64 6.22
CA ILE A 152 -45.51 7.69 6.15
C ILE A 152 -46.07 6.28 6.38
N GLY A 153 -45.86 5.39 5.41
CA GLY A 153 -46.31 4.01 5.54
C GLY A 153 -45.66 3.29 6.72
N LYS A 154 -46.39 2.37 7.37
CA LYS A 154 -45.91 1.61 8.54
C LYS A 154 -44.55 0.92 8.31
N TYR A 155 -44.27 0.50 7.06
CA TYR A 155 -43.02 -0.16 6.69
C TYR A 155 -41.78 0.75 6.78
N ALA A 156 -41.95 2.05 6.56
CA ALA A 156 -40.85 3.02 6.53
C ALA A 156 -40.79 3.86 7.81
N TYR A 157 -41.86 3.92 8.60
CA TYR A 157 -41.95 4.81 9.77
C TYR A 157 -40.75 4.68 10.73
N PRO A 158 -40.35 3.47 11.18
CA PRO A 158 -39.18 3.33 12.05
C PRO A 158 -37.87 3.72 11.39
N ALA A 159 -37.76 3.53 10.07
CA ALA A 159 -36.57 3.92 9.32
C ALA A 159 -36.48 5.45 9.20
N VAL A 160 -37.62 6.15 9.03
CA VAL A 160 -37.63 7.61 9.02
C VAL A 160 -37.21 8.16 10.39
N GLU A 161 -37.68 7.59 11.50
CA GLU A 161 -37.23 7.97 12.85
C GLU A 161 -35.71 7.89 13.02
N ARG A 162 -35.10 6.77 12.57
CA ARG A 162 -33.65 6.56 12.64
C ARG A 162 -32.88 7.47 11.69
N MET A 163 -33.27 7.51 10.42
CA MET A 163 -32.56 8.29 9.40
C MET A 163 -32.64 9.79 9.67
N SER A 164 -33.71 10.26 10.32
CA SER A 164 -33.79 11.63 10.81
C SER A 164 -32.95 11.86 12.08
N TYR A 165 -32.92 10.92 13.04
CA TYR A 165 -32.02 11.00 14.21
C TYR A 165 -30.55 11.10 13.81
N TYR A 166 -30.10 10.27 12.86
CA TYR A 166 -28.73 10.28 12.38
C TYR A 166 -28.42 11.40 11.38
N GLY A 167 -29.39 12.26 11.06
CA GLY A 167 -29.21 13.40 10.17
C GLY A 167 -29.05 13.06 8.68
N LEU A 168 -29.33 11.82 8.29
CA LEU A 168 -29.21 11.32 6.91
C LEU A 168 -30.35 11.87 6.04
N ILE A 169 -31.57 11.91 6.57
CA ILE A 169 -32.73 12.50 5.90
C ILE A 169 -33.32 13.63 6.75
N LYS A 170 -33.53 14.79 6.11
CA LYS A 170 -34.14 15.98 6.70
C LYS A 170 -35.50 16.26 6.05
N GLY A 171 -36.39 16.89 6.80
CA GLY A 171 -37.64 17.45 6.27
C GLY A 171 -37.39 18.71 5.43
N THR A 172 -38.45 19.22 4.83
CA THR A 172 -38.47 20.49 4.08
C THR A 172 -38.56 21.69 5.02
N ASP A 173 -38.29 22.90 4.53
CA ASP A 173 -38.43 24.15 5.27
C ASP A 173 -39.86 24.42 5.81
N HIS A 174 -40.88 23.74 5.25
CA HIS A 174 -42.28 23.79 5.71
C HIS A 174 -42.66 22.68 6.70
N ASN A 175 -41.68 22.08 7.37
CA ASN A 175 -41.84 20.98 8.34
C ASN A 175 -42.58 19.74 7.79
N LYS A 176 -42.42 19.42 6.50
CA LYS A 176 -42.93 18.20 5.85
C LYS A 176 -41.80 17.19 5.59
N PHE A 177 -42.11 15.90 5.62
CA PHE A 177 -41.23 14.83 5.19
C PHE A 177 -41.38 14.49 3.69
N GLU A 178 -42.60 14.60 3.16
CA GLU A 178 -43.01 14.26 1.80
C GLU A 178 -42.76 12.78 1.42
N PRO A 179 -43.40 11.81 2.10
CA PRO A 179 -43.05 10.39 1.94
C PRO A 179 -43.21 9.83 0.53
N GLN A 180 -44.14 10.38 -0.26
CA GLN A 180 -44.43 9.95 -1.63
C GLN A 180 -43.67 10.74 -2.70
N LYS A 181 -42.90 11.76 -2.32
CA LYS A 181 -42.08 12.50 -3.29
C LYS A 181 -41.03 11.57 -3.87
N ILE A 182 -40.89 11.60 -5.19
CA ILE A 182 -39.88 10.86 -5.93
C ILE A 182 -38.52 11.55 -5.74
N ALA A 183 -37.50 10.77 -5.40
CA ALA A 183 -36.16 11.30 -5.24
C ALA A 183 -35.52 11.60 -6.60
N THR A 184 -34.82 12.72 -6.70
CA THR A 184 -33.97 13.01 -7.85
C THR A 184 -32.59 12.37 -7.69
N ARG A 185 -31.82 12.27 -8.79
CA ARG A 185 -30.42 11.81 -8.76
C ARG A 185 -29.53 12.67 -7.86
N GLY A 186 -29.74 13.98 -7.83
CA GLY A 186 -29.03 14.91 -6.94
C GLY A 186 -29.38 14.68 -5.47
N GLU A 187 -30.66 14.49 -5.14
CA GLU A 187 -31.08 14.13 -3.78
C GLU A 187 -30.52 12.77 -3.35
N ALA A 188 -30.56 11.78 -4.24
CA ALA A 188 -29.99 10.45 -4.00
C ALA A 188 -28.49 10.53 -3.69
N ALA A 189 -27.71 11.29 -4.46
CA ALA A 189 -26.29 11.51 -4.21
C ALA A 189 -26.05 12.08 -2.80
N VAL A 190 -26.85 13.04 -2.36
CA VAL A 190 -26.71 13.64 -1.02
C VAL A 190 -27.03 12.63 0.09
N PHE A 191 -28.06 11.80 -0.08
CA PHE A 191 -28.38 10.77 0.91
C PHE A 191 -27.25 9.74 1.04
N ILE A 192 -26.71 9.28 -0.08
CA ILE A 192 -25.60 8.32 -0.11
C ILE A 192 -24.32 8.94 0.47
N TYR A 193 -24.00 10.19 0.10
CA TYR A 193 -22.87 10.91 0.65
C TYR A 193 -22.95 11.01 2.17
N ARG A 194 -24.09 11.46 2.73
CA ARG A 194 -24.26 11.56 4.18
C ARG A 194 -24.15 10.20 4.87
N MET A 195 -24.66 9.15 4.25
CA MET A 195 -24.53 7.78 4.77
C MET A 195 -23.04 7.40 4.84
N MET A 196 -22.31 7.58 3.74
CA MET A 196 -20.88 7.29 3.68
C MET A 196 -20.10 8.14 4.70
N ASP A 197 -20.43 9.42 4.85
CA ASP A 197 -19.81 10.31 5.84
C ASP A 197 -20.03 9.79 7.26
N LYS A 198 -21.29 9.47 7.59
CA LYS A 198 -21.69 8.98 8.91
C LYS A 198 -21.03 7.65 9.26
N LEU A 199 -20.81 6.80 8.26
CA LEU A 199 -20.11 5.53 8.39
C LEU A 199 -18.57 5.67 8.36
N GLY A 200 -18.05 6.89 8.22
CA GLY A 200 -16.61 7.14 8.09
C GLY A 200 -16.01 6.69 6.75
N LEU A 201 -16.83 6.29 5.78
CA LEU A 201 -16.44 5.86 4.44
C LEU A 201 -15.98 7.03 3.54
N LEU A 202 -16.16 8.27 4.00
CA LEU A 202 -15.62 9.47 3.36
C LEU A 202 -14.36 10.02 4.04
N ASN A 203 -13.86 9.39 5.11
CA ASN A 203 -12.68 9.86 5.85
C ASN A 203 -11.38 9.65 5.05
N GLY A 204 -11.22 10.50 4.04
CA GLY A 204 -10.02 10.86 3.29
C GLY A 204 -10.11 12.31 2.73
N GLU A 205 -11.13 13.07 3.14
CA GLU A 205 -11.34 14.47 2.73
C GLU A 205 -12.06 15.26 3.85
N LYS A 206 -11.37 15.53 4.96
CA LYS A 206 -11.53 16.88 5.53
C LYS A 206 -10.62 17.74 4.68
N ASN A 207 -11.16 18.70 3.92
CA ASN A 207 -10.34 19.81 3.47
C ASN A 207 -9.62 20.33 4.72
N PRO A 208 -8.29 20.20 4.82
CA PRO A 208 -7.56 21.06 5.74
C PRO A 208 -8.03 22.47 5.44
N GLY A 209 -8.24 23.31 6.47
CA GLY A 209 -8.62 24.70 6.23
C GLY A 209 -7.73 25.31 5.15
N GLN A 210 -8.28 26.20 4.32
CA GLN A 210 -7.47 26.91 3.30
C GLN A 210 -6.19 27.41 3.96
N ALA A 211 -5.03 27.02 3.41
CA ALA A 211 -3.79 27.70 3.74
C ALA A 211 -4.03 29.20 3.48
N PRO A 212 -3.77 30.10 4.44
CA PRO A 212 -4.06 31.52 4.25
C PRO A 212 -3.40 32.03 2.97
N GLN A 213 -4.18 32.55 2.02
CA GLN A 213 -3.64 33.31 0.91
C GLN A 213 -3.16 34.67 1.45
N LEU A 214 -1.87 34.94 1.31
CA LEU A 214 -1.28 36.26 1.58
C LEU A 214 -1.12 37.07 0.29
N PRO A 215 -1.10 38.42 0.38
CA PRO A 215 -1.55 39.32 -0.69
C PRO A 215 -0.65 39.45 -1.92
N ASP A 216 0.56 38.87 -1.94
CA ASP A 216 1.62 39.29 -2.89
C ASP A 216 2.33 38.14 -3.65
N ASN A 217 1.75 36.94 -3.77
CA ASN A 217 2.28 35.86 -4.63
C ASN A 217 3.73 35.36 -4.35
N GLN A 218 4.32 35.60 -3.17
CA GLN A 218 5.75 35.26 -2.94
C GLN A 218 6.04 34.07 -2.02
N GLU A 219 5.18 33.72 -1.06
CA GLU A 219 5.44 32.63 -0.11
C GLU A 219 4.12 32.02 0.39
N ALA A 220 3.97 30.69 0.31
CA ALA A 220 2.87 29.96 0.92
C ALA A 220 3.28 29.45 2.31
N VAL A 221 2.41 29.63 3.30
CA VAL A 221 2.66 29.20 4.68
C VAL A 221 1.72 28.05 5.03
N ILE A 222 2.29 26.92 5.42
CA ILE A 222 1.58 25.69 5.77
C ILE A 222 1.82 25.40 7.25
N PRO A 223 0.81 25.45 8.12
CA PRO A 223 1.00 25.14 9.53
C PRO A 223 1.30 23.65 9.72
N ILE A 224 2.35 23.34 10.50
CA ILE A 224 2.60 22.00 11.02
C ILE A 224 1.85 21.85 12.35
N ASN A 225 1.96 22.86 13.21
CA ASN A 225 1.25 22.99 14.48
C ASN A 225 1.16 24.49 14.86
N ASP A 226 0.68 24.78 16.07
CA ASP A 226 0.50 26.16 16.56
C ASP A 226 1.80 26.99 16.63
N GLN A 227 2.96 26.33 16.65
CA GLN A 227 4.27 26.97 16.85
C GLN A 227 5.19 26.85 15.64
N GLN A 228 4.91 25.93 14.71
CA GLN A 228 5.78 25.61 13.58
C GLN A 228 5.01 25.64 12.26
N SER A 229 5.61 26.23 11.25
CA SER A 229 5.09 26.22 9.88
C SER A 229 6.18 25.89 8.86
N VAL A 230 5.74 25.37 7.72
CA VAL A 230 6.51 25.24 6.49
C VAL A 230 6.23 26.46 5.62
N LYS A 231 7.28 27.13 5.16
CA LYS A 231 7.20 28.20 4.17
C LYS A 231 7.64 27.66 2.82
N VAL A 232 6.89 27.95 1.77
CA VAL A 232 7.15 27.46 0.41
C VAL A 232 7.23 28.64 -0.52
N ARG A 233 8.35 28.77 -1.24
CA ARG A 233 8.61 29.91 -2.11
C ARG A 233 9.13 29.44 -3.46
N MET A 234 8.65 30.06 -4.54
CA MET A 234 9.29 29.95 -5.85
C MET A 234 10.51 30.86 -5.92
N ASN A 235 11.63 30.31 -6.37
CA ASN A 235 12.88 31.06 -6.57
C ASN A 235 12.99 31.58 -8.00
N THR A 236 12.41 30.87 -8.97
CA THR A 236 12.40 31.34 -10.36
C THR A 236 11.48 32.55 -10.52
N LYS A 237 12.06 33.67 -10.96
CA LYS A 237 11.33 34.92 -11.19
C LYS A 237 10.19 34.72 -12.19
N SER A 238 9.11 35.46 -12.01
CA SER A 238 7.93 35.49 -12.90
C SER A 238 7.09 34.21 -12.96
N VAL A 239 7.42 33.17 -12.17
CA VAL A 239 6.59 31.97 -12.02
C VAL A 239 5.92 31.99 -10.65
N ALA A 240 4.62 32.29 -10.63
CA ALA A 240 3.83 32.26 -9.40
C ALA A 240 3.54 30.82 -8.96
N LEU A 241 3.39 30.63 -7.65
CA LEU A 241 2.88 29.40 -7.06
C LEU A 241 1.43 29.62 -6.66
N THR A 242 0.50 28.94 -7.34
CA THR A 242 -0.94 29.10 -7.06
C THR A 242 -1.44 27.87 -6.32
N TYR A 243 -2.01 28.06 -5.13
CA TYR A 243 -2.66 26.97 -4.40
C TYR A 243 -3.82 26.38 -5.22
N ASP A 244 -3.88 25.05 -5.31
CA ASP A 244 -4.96 24.30 -5.94
C ASP A 244 -5.91 23.77 -4.88
N LYS A 245 -5.44 22.81 -4.09
CA LYS A 245 -6.24 22.09 -3.09
C LYS A 245 -5.36 21.45 -2.05
N SER A 246 -6.00 20.89 -1.04
CA SER A 246 -5.34 19.98 -0.11
C SER A 246 -6.19 18.76 0.21
N VAL A 247 -5.54 17.61 0.36
CA VAL A 247 -6.17 16.30 0.55
C VAL A 247 -5.59 15.67 1.81
N ALA A 248 -6.44 15.14 2.69
CA ALA A 248 -6.01 14.52 3.94
C ALA A 248 -6.21 13.00 3.88
N VAL A 249 -5.13 12.22 3.96
CA VAL A 249 -5.18 10.76 3.94
C VAL A 249 -4.84 10.25 5.33
N ASN A 250 -5.69 9.37 5.88
CA ASN A 250 -5.38 8.73 7.16
C ASN A 250 -4.66 7.41 6.87
N HIS A 251 -3.62 7.15 7.65
CA HIS A 251 -2.90 5.89 7.69
C HIS A 251 -2.96 5.32 9.11
N ILE A 252 -2.43 4.12 9.31
CA ILE A 252 -2.26 3.56 10.64
C ILE A 252 -1.15 4.34 11.36
N LEU A 253 -1.46 4.90 12.54
CA LEU A 253 -0.59 5.73 13.38
C LEU A 253 -0.04 7.02 12.74
N SER A 254 -0.59 7.43 11.60
CA SER A 254 -0.17 8.67 10.94
C SER A 254 -1.27 9.24 10.05
N LYS A 255 -1.10 10.52 9.71
CA LYS A 255 -2.01 11.24 8.82
C LYS A 255 -1.22 12.13 7.89
N ASP A 256 -1.49 11.98 6.60
CA ASP A 256 -0.95 12.83 5.55
C ASP A 256 -1.90 13.99 5.28
N ILE A 257 -1.34 15.18 5.10
CA ILE A 257 -2.00 16.30 4.45
C ILE A 257 -1.16 16.72 3.26
N HIS A 258 -1.68 16.48 2.07
CA HIS A 258 -1.08 16.89 0.80
C HIS A 258 -1.58 18.29 0.44
N TYR A 259 -0.68 19.24 0.25
CA TYR A 259 -0.96 20.58 -0.27
C TYR A 259 -0.45 20.66 -1.71
N TYR A 260 -1.36 20.93 -2.64
CA TYR A 260 -1.07 20.98 -4.07
C TYR A 260 -1.03 22.42 -4.56
N TYR A 261 -0.02 22.70 -5.38
CA TYR A 261 0.18 24.00 -6.00
C TYR A 261 0.48 23.85 -7.49
N HIS A 262 -0.10 24.72 -8.29
CA HIS A 262 0.23 24.90 -9.70
C HIS A 262 1.37 25.89 -9.87
N LEU A 263 2.26 25.60 -10.82
CA LEU A 263 3.25 26.57 -11.29
C LEU A 263 2.67 27.42 -12.41
N GLY A 264 2.65 28.73 -12.22
CA GLY A 264 2.10 29.69 -13.17
C GLY A 264 0.57 29.73 -13.12
N GLN A 265 -0.05 29.89 -14.29
CA GLN A 265 -1.50 30.07 -14.43
C GLN A 265 -2.24 28.73 -14.24
N PRO A 266 -3.26 28.65 -13.35
CA PRO A 266 -4.01 27.42 -13.10
C PRO A 266 -4.70 26.82 -14.34
N SER A 267 -5.09 27.65 -15.31
CA SER A 267 -5.71 27.19 -16.56
C SER A 267 -4.73 26.48 -17.51
N LYS A 268 -3.43 26.67 -17.32
CA LYS A 268 -2.35 26.03 -18.10
C LYS A 268 -1.07 25.92 -17.26
N PRO A 269 -1.05 25.03 -16.25
CA PRO A 269 0.05 24.94 -15.32
C PRO A 269 1.33 24.45 -16.02
N LEU A 270 2.47 25.06 -15.68
CA LEU A 270 3.80 24.67 -16.19
C LEU A 270 4.34 23.40 -15.51
N GLY A 271 3.73 23.04 -14.37
CA GLY A 271 4.16 21.99 -13.48
C GLY A 271 3.33 22.04 -12.19
N SER A 272 3.74 21.24 -11.21
CA SER A 272 3.12 21.24 -9.89
C SER A 272 4.15 21.08 -8.78
N LEU A 273 3.85 21.65 -7.63
CA LEU A 273 4.56 21.39 -6.38
C LEU A 273 3.56 20.80 -5.40
N ARG A 274 3.92 19.67 -4.80
CA ARG A 274 3.19 19.08 -3.67
C ARG A 274 4.06 19.12 -2.44
N VAL A 275 3.50 19.61 -1.33
CA VAL A 275 4.08 19.47 0.01
C VAL A 275 3.18 18.54 0.80
N THR A 276 3.73 17.44 1.31
CA THR A 276 2.99 16.52 2.18
C THR A 276 3.49 16.67 3.61
N LEU A 277 2.59 16.93 4.54
CA LEU A 277 2.84 16.82 5.97
C LEU A 277 2.30 15.48 6.45
N ARG A 278 3.18 14.54 6.80
CA ARG A 278 2.81 13.26 7.43
C ARG A 278 3.06 13.39 8.92
N THR A 279 2.00 13.65 9.68
CA THR A 279 2.06 13.76 11.14
C THR A 279 1.82 12.38 11.74
N LEU A 280 2.74 11.95 12.60
CA LEU A 280 2.69 10.67 13.30
C LEU A 280 2.00 10.84 14.66
N ASP A 281 1.43 9.77 15.20
CA ASP A 281 0.72 9.79 16.50
C ASP A 281 1.61 10.22 17.69
N ASN A 282 2.94 10.11 17.55
CA ASN A 282 3.89 10.59 18.57
C ASN A 282 4.17 12.10 18.51
N GLY A 283 3.51 12.82 17.59
CA GLY A 283 3.62 14.26 17.37
C GLY A 283 4.68 14.70 16.35
N ASP A 284 5.53 13.78 15.87
CA ASP A 284 6.56 14.10 14.90
C ASP A 284 5.96 14.21 13.49
N THR A 285 6.62 14.96 12.61
CA THR A 285 6.08 15.22 11.28
C THR A 285 7.17 15.09 10.21
N PHE A 286 6.92 14.21 9.25
CA PHE A 286 7.64 14.24 7.99
C PHE A 286 7.10 15.36 7.10
N VAL A 287 8.01 16.11 6.49
CA VAL A 287 7.73 17.09 5.44
C VAL A 287 8.31 16.54 4.15
N PHE A 288 7.47 16.08 3.24
CA PHE A 288 7.88 15.62 1.92
C PHE A 288 7.58 16.67 0.86
N THR A 289 8.39 16.68 -0.19
CA THR A 289 8.21 17.55 -1.35
C THR A 289 8.16 16.71 -2.62
N LYS A 290 7.36 17.15 -3.58
CA LYS A 290 7.38 16.62 -4.95
C LYS A 290 7.17 17.76 -5.92
N PHE A 291 8.24 18.13 -6.61
CA PHE A 291 8.25 19.22 -7.56
C PHE A 291 8.39 18.66 -8.98
N ILE A 292 7.37 18.87 -9.81
CA ILE A 292 7.25 18.34 -11.16
C ILE A 292 7.20 19.48 -12.16
N HIS A 293 7.96 19.37 -13.26
CA HIS A 293 7.89 20.28 -14.40
C HIS A 293 7.74 19.51 -15.73
N ASN A 294 6.77 19.94 -16.55
CA ASN A 294 6.42 19.24 -17.80
C ASN A 294 7.05 19.83 -19.07
N GLY A 295 7.73 20.97 -18.96
CA GLY A 295 8.38 21.68 -20.06
C GLY A 295 9.86 21.31 -20.22
N SER A 296 10.64 22.20 -20.83
CA SER A 296 12.09 22.05 -21.08
C SER A 296 12.96 22.91 -20.16
N ASP A 297 12.38 23.84 -19.42
CA ASP A 297 13.11 24.81 -18.61
C ASP A 297 13.58 24.19 -17.28
N THR A 298 14.35 24.94 -16.51
CA THR A 298 14.67 24.59 -15.12
C THR A 298 14.00 25.58 -14.20
N TYR A 299 13.26 25.05 -13.22
CA TYR A 299 12.63 25.85 -12.18
C TYR A 299 13.19 25.48 -10.82
N SER A 300 13.16 26.44 -9.90
CA SER A 300 13.59 26.24 -8.53
C SER A 300 12.61 26.83 -7.53
N ALA A 301 12.52 26.16 -6.38
CA ALA A 301 11.70 26.52 -5.25
C ALA A 301 12.45 26.19 -3.96
N SER A 302 12.07 26.82 -2.87
CA SER A 302 12.61 26.55 -1.54
C SER A 302 11.50 26.23 -0.56
N ILE A 303 11.82 25.33 0.36
CA ILE A 303 11.03 25.09 1.56
C ILE A 303 11.84 25.51 2.77
N SER A 304 11.26 26.36 3.62
CA SER A 304 11.93 26.89 4.81
C SER A 304 11.12 26.57 6.06
N LEU A 305 11.82 26.14 7.11
CA LEU A 305 11.31 25.88 8.45
C LEU A 305 11.94 26.89 9.42
N PRO A 306 11.28 28.02 9.69
CA PRO A 306 11.76 28.95 10.71
C PRO A 306 11.44 28.42 12.10
N PHE A 307 12.44 28.40 12.98
CA PHE A 307 12.32 28.06 14.40
C PHE A 307 12.50 29.33 15.22
N GLU A 308 11.38 29.90 15.67
CA GLU A 308 11.38 31.13 16.47
C GLU A 308 11.94 30.86 17.88
N GLN A 309 12.53 31.89 18.48
CA GLN A 309 13.18 31.80 19.80
C GLN A 309 14.26 30.71 19.85
N ALA A 310 15.02 30.55 18.77
CA ALA A 310 16.19 29.70 18.69
C ALA A 310 17.42 30.56 18.33
N ASN A 311 18.45 30.47 19.15
CA ASN A 311 19.68 31.25 19.00
C ASN A 311 20.90 30.37 18.69
N GLU A 312 20.76 29.05 18.79
CA GLU A 312 21.85 28.09 18.60
C GLU A 312 21.40 26.90 17.76
N TYR A 313 22.33 26.32 17.01
CA TYR A 313 22.11 25.05 16.31
C TYR A 313 23.38 24.20 16.25
N SER A 314 23.20 22.90 16.04
CA SER A 314 24.28 21.97 15.72
C SER A 314 23.83 20.98 14.66
N LEU A 315 24.66 20.74 13.65
CA LEU A 315 24.40 19.74 12.60
C LEU A 315 25.43 18.61 12.70
N VAL A 316 24.96 17.41 13.01
CA VAL A 316 25.78 16.20 12.97
C VAL A 316 25.51 15.46 11.67
N LYS A 317 26.53 15.34 10.82
CA LYS A 317 26.41 14.76 9.48
C LYS A 317 26.78 13.28 9.47
N TYR A 318 26.08 12.49 8.66
CA TYR A 318 26.51 11.11 8.37
C TYR A 318 27.90 11.08 7.72
N SER A 319 28.22 12.06 6.86
CA SER A 319 29.52 12.13 6.17
C SER A 319 30.72 12.31 7.10
N SER A 320 30.50 12.71 8.36
CA SER A 320 31.55 12.72 9.39
C SER A 320 31.96 11.32 9.87
N PHE A 321 31.18 10.29 9.54
CA PHE A 321 31.42 8.89 9.93
C PHE A 321 31.95 8.02 8.78
N GLY A 322 31.98 8.54 7.56
CA GLY A 322 32.48 7.83 6.37
C GLY A 322 31.68 8.14 5.11
N THR A 323 31.92 7.35 4.07
CA THR A 323 31.21 7.40 2.79
C THR A 323 30.70 6.02 2.40
N VAL A 324 29.57 5.97 1.70
CA VAL A 324 29.02 4.70 1.21
C VAL A 324 29.89 4.10 0.10
N ASN A 325 30.00 2.78 0.07
CA ASN A 325 30.73 2.07 -0.97
C ASN A 325 29.81 1.78 -2.18
N GLN A 326 29.82 2.67 -3.17
CA GLN A 326 29.03 2.55 -4.41
C GLN A 326 29.67 1.62 -5.46
N SER A 327 30.24 0.51 -5.02
CA SER A 327 30.81 -0.50 -5.92
C SER A 327 29.74 -1.25 -6.70
N HIS A 328 30.13 -1.83 -7.84
CA HIS A 328 29.24 -2.61 -8.68
C HIS A 328 28.83 -3.92 -7.98
N HIS A 329 27.53 -4.13 -7.81
CA HIS A 329 26.92 -5.37 -7.35
C HIS A 329 26.48 -6.24 -8.53
N SER A 330 26.62 -7.56 -8.41
CA SER A 330 26.35 -8.51 -9.50
C SER A 330 24.87 -8.56 -9.93
N LEU A 331 23.94 -8.29 -9.01
CA LEU A 331 22.49 -8.39 -9.27
C LEU A 331 21.86 -7.07 -9.76
N PHE A 332 22.18 -5.96 -9.11
CA PHE A 332 21.52 -4.67 -9.34
C PHE A 332 22.44 -3.56 -9.85
N GLY A 333 23.69 -3.90 -10.12
CA GLY A 333 24.67 -2.97 -10.61
C GLY A 333 25.11 -1.97 -9.55
N VAL A 334 25.16 -0.69 -9.90
CA VAL A 334 25.58 0.37 -8.98
C VAL A 334 24.34 1.06 -8.41
N ASP A 335 24.26 1.13 -7.08
CA ASP A 335 23.36 2.04 -6.37
C ASP A 335 24.07 3.39 -6.17
N LYS A 336 23.43 4.46 -6.63
CA LYS A 336 23.97 5.83 -6.58
C LYS A 336 23.41 6.66 -5.43
N THR A 337 22.44 6.12 -4.69
CA THR A 337 21.94 6.77 -3.50
C THR A 337 22.94 6.68 -2.35
N SER A 338 22.72 7.52 -1.34
CA SER A 338 23.50 7.55 -0.12
C SER A 338 22.61 7.85 1.09
N HIS A 339 23.21 7.84 2.27
CA HIS A 339 22.55 8.15 3.53
C HIS A 339 21.91 9.57 3.56
N PRO A 340 21.03 9.86 4.53
CA PRO A 340 20.55 11.23 4.80
C PRO A 340 21.70 12.21 5.06
N VAL A 341 21.43 13.52 5.06
CA VAL A 341 22.43 14.54 5.39
C VAL A 341 22.91 14.38 6.83
N GLY A 342 21.97 14.35 7.78
CA GLY A 342 22.27 14.36 9.21
C GLY A 342 21.14 14.93 10.06
N ILE A 343 21.44 15.11 11.35
CA ILE A 343 20.52 15.67 12.34
C ILE A 343 20.92 17.10 12.65
N LEU A 344 20.01 18.03 12.35
CA LEU A 344 20.07 19.40 12.82
C LEU A 344 19.32 19.51 14.14
N SER A 345 20.02 19.83 15.21
CA SER A 345 19.42 20.17 16.51
C SER A 345 19.37 21.68 16.66
N VAL A 346 18.18 22.22 16.88
CA VAL A 346 17.90 23.66 17.08
C VAL A 346 17.60 23.91 18.55
N LYS A 347 18.21 24.94 19.14
CA LYS A 347 18.19 25.17 20.59
C LYS A 347 17.91 26.63 20.94
N ASN A 348 17.41 26.81 22.16
CA ASN A 348 17.39 28.09 22.88
C ASN A 348 18.28 27.94 24.12
N GLY A 349 19.52 28.45 24.02
CA GLY A 349 20.58 28.13 24.97
C GLY A 349 20.80 26.62 25.07
N SER A 350 20.74 26.04 26.28
CA SER A 350 20.90 24.60 26.49
C SER A 350 19.65 23.77 26.18
N THR A 351 18.50 24.41 25.94
CA THR A 351 17.22 23.70 25.77
C THR A 351 16.99 23.36 24.31
N LEU A 352 16.79 22.07 24.03
CA LEU A 352 16.39 21.61 22.69
C LEU A 352 14.99 22.15 22.35
N LYS A 353 14.86 22.75 21.17
CA LYS A 353 13.58 23.10 20.56
C LYS A 353 13.13 21.98 19.63
N ASN A 354 14.01 21.60 18.68
CA ASN A 354 13.71 20.59 17.69
C ASN A 354 14.95 19.82 17.27
N ASP A 355 14.78 18.53 17.01
CA ASP A 355 15.67 17.76 16.16
C ASP A 355 15.02 17.60 14.78
N ILE A 356 15.83 17.75 13.73
CA ILE A 356 15.41 17.60 12.35
C ILE A 356 16.36 16.64 11.64
N MET A 357 15.86 15.47 11.22
CA MET A 357 16.58 14.62 10.28
C MET A 357 16.38 15.16 8.87
N ILE A 358 17.46 15.48 8.17
CA ILE A 358 17.44 16.08 6.85
C ILE A 358 17.79 15.02 5.80
N GLY A 359 16.86 14.77 4.88
CA GLY A 359 17.07 13.91 3.72
C GLY A 359 17.87 14.58 2.60
N LYS A 360 18.17 13.83 1.55
CA LYS A 360 18.74 14.37 0.30
C LYS A 360 17.62 14.91 -0.61
N ASN A 361 18.01 15.68 -1.63
CA ASN A 361 17.15 16.00 -2.76
C ASN A 361 17.46 15.05 -3.93
N TYR A 362 16.43 14.39 -4.45
CA TYR A 362 16.51 13.40 -5.50
C TYR A 362 15.84 13.93 -6.76
N ILE A 363 16.57 13.95 -7.88
CA ILE A 363 16.05 14.34 -9.19
C ILE A 363 15.95 13.10 -10.07
N SER A 364 14.79 12.88 -10.66
CA SER A 364 14.55 11.70 -11.51
C SER A 364 13.48 11.92 -12.56
N VAL A 365 13.38 10.95 -13.46
CA VAL A 365 12.31 10.88 -14.46
C VAL A 365 11.52 9.58 -14.27
N GLN A 366 10.21 9.63 -14.46
CA GLN A 366 9.39 8.41 -14.49
C GLN A 366 9.62 7.70 -15.83
N ARG A 367 9.86 6.39 -15.77
CA ARG A 367 9.99 5.52 -16.94
C ARG A 367 8.88 4.50 -16.90
N GLN A 368 8.32 4.22 -18.07
CA GLN A 368 7.17 3.35 -18.20
C GLN A 368 7.28 2.48 -19.45
N THR A 369 6.90 1.20 -19.32
CA THR A 369 6.68 0.30 -20.45
C THR A 369 5.21 -0.10 -20.47
N ASN A 370 4.52 0.17 -21.58
CA ASN A 370 3.14 -0.24 -21.79
C ASN A 370 3.10 -1.59 -22.51
N TYR A 371 2.27 -2.50 -22.02
CA TYR A 371 2.09 -3.83 -22.59
C TYR A 371 0.82 -3.91 -23.45
N PRO A 372 0.76 -4.80 -24.46
CA PRO A 372 -0.42 -4.94 -25.34
C PRO A 372 -1.72 -5.30 -24.60
N ASN A 373 -1.62 -5.84 -23.39
CA ASN A 373 -2.76 -6.18 -22.54
C ASN A 373 -3.30 -4.99 -21.71
N GLY A 374 -2.80 -3.77 -21.95
CA GLY A 374 -3.21 -2.56 -21.24
C GLY A 374 -2.51 -2.36 -19.88
N GLN A 375 -1.69 -3.33 -19.44
CA GLN A 375 -0.90 -3.17 -18.22
C GLN A 375 0.39 -2.39 -18.48
N GLN A 376 1.09 -2.02 -17.40
CA GLN A 376 2.31 -1.24 -17.49
C GLN A 376 3.28 -1.59 -16.36
N SER A 377 4.58 -1.49 -16.67
CA SER A 377 5.64 -1.40 -15.65
C SER A 377 6.05 0.05 -15.47
N VAL A 378 6.23 0.48 -14.23
CA VAL A 378 6.63 1.85 -13.88
C VAL A 378 7.83 1.84 -12.93
N ILE A 379 8.86 2.63 -13.25
CA ILE A 379 10.04 2.84 -12.40
C ILE A 379 10.45 4.32 -12.39
N ARG A 380 11.41 4.66 -11.53
CA ARG A 380 12.07 5.98 -11.49
C ARG A 380 13.53 5.83 -11.91
N GLU A 381 13.96 6.59 -12.92
CA GLU A 381 15.37 6.69 -13.25
C GLU A 381 15.98 7.87 -12.49
N LEU A 382 16.89 7.58 -11.57
CA LEU A 382 17.62 8.60 -10.82
C LEU A 382 18.61 9.33 -11.75
N LEU A 383 18.50 10.65 -11.80
CA LEU A 383 19.41 11.52 -12.52
C LEU A 383 20.48 12.12 -11.59
N GLU A 384 20.07 12.51 -10.38
CA GLU A 384 20.95 13.17 -9.41
C GLU A 384 20.43 12.97 -7.98
N GLU A 385 21.33 12.75 -7.04
CA GLU A 385 21.09 12.90 -5.60
C GLU A 385 22.04 13.98 -5.09
N LYS A 386 21.56 14.95 -4.31
CA LYS A 386 22.40 16.01 -3.76
C LYS A 386 21.95 16.50 -2.39
N GLU A 387 22.91 17.04 -1.65
CA GLU A 387 22.62 17.87 -0.48
C GLU A 387 22.16 19.25 -0.97
N SER A 388 20.94 19.64 -0.62
CA SER A 388 20.41 20.94 -1.01
C SER A 388 19.71 21.61 0.17
N TYR A 389 20.49 21.92 1.20
CA TYR A 389 20.03 22.60 2.40
C TYR A 389 20.90 23.80 2.76
N GLU A 390 20.31 24.73 3.49
CA GLU A 390 20.97 25.91 4.07
C GLU A 390 20.41 26.13 5.48
N ILE A 391 21.26 26.58 6.41
CA ILE A 391 20.84 26.98 7.76
C ILE A 391 21.08 28.48 7.88
N ILE A 392 20.00 29.24 8.02
CA ILE A 392 20.02 30.70 8.02
C ILE A 392 19.75 31.19 9.45
N ASN A 393 20.65 32.02 9.98
CA ASN A 393 20.48 32.66 11.29
C ASN A 393 19.88 34.07 11.11
N GLY A 394 18.66 34.26 11.59
CA GLY A 394 18.00 35.57 11.66
C GLY A 394 18.47 36.34 12.89
N THR A 395 19.21 37.43 12.69
CA THR A 395 19.65 38.33 13.77
C THR A 395 18.51 39.14 14.38
N ALA A 396 17.49 39.48 13.59
CA ALA A 396 16.28 40.17 14.04
C ALA A 396 15.20 39.14 14.43
N GLY A 397 15.30 38.56 15.64
CA GLY A 397 14.25 37.67 16.18
C GLY A 397 14.73 36.44 16.95
N GLN A 398 16.03 36.12 16.94
CA GLN A 398 16.54 34.82 17.41
C GLN A 398 15.80 33.68 16.71
N THR A 399 16.01 33.58 15.40
CA THR A 399 15.36 32.57 14.56
C THR A 399 16.43 31.77 13.83
N VAL A 400 16.39 30.45 13.95
CA VAL A 400 17.17 29.55 13.08
C VAL A 400 16.22 29.03 12.01
N THR A 401 16.60 29.13 10.73
CA THR A 401 15.78 28.62 9.63
C THR A 401 16.51 27.49 8.91
N ALA A 402 15.89 26.31 8.86
CA ALA A 402 16.33 25.22 8.00
C ALA A 402 15.64 25.35 6.64
N GLN A 403 16.41 25.56 5.58
CA GLN A 403 15.89 25.70 4.22
C GLN A 403 16.36 24.55 3.35
N MET A 404 15.44 23.91 2.62
CA MET A 404 15.75 23.00 1.53
C MET A 404 15.52 23.71 0.20
N ASN A 405 16.51 23.66 -0.68
CA ASN A 405 16.40 24.16 -2.04
C ASN A 405 16.08 23.01 -2.98
N MET A 406 15.19 23.25 -3.93
CA MET A 406 14.76 22.28 -4.92
C MET A 406 14.92 22.89 -6.30
N ASP A 407 15.45 22.12 -7.23
CA ASP A 407 15.48 22.44 -8.64
C ASP A 407 14.98 21.26 -9.44
N VAL A 408 14.14 21.56 -10.44
CA VAL A 408 13.57 20.56 -11.33
C VAL A 408 13.88 20.97 -12.77
N ARG A 409 14.58 20.08 -13.48
CA ARG A 409 14.82 20.21 -14.92
C ARG A 409 13.58 19.74 -15.69
N GLY A 410 13.47 20.13 -16.95
CA GLY A 410 12.38 19.72 -17.84
C GLY A 410 12.09 18.22 -17.82
N LYS A 411 10.81 17.85 -17.63
CA LYS A 411 10.29 16.48 -17.53
C LYS A 411 10.81 15.64 -16.36
N ALA A 412 11.56 16.26 -15.44
CA ALA A 412 12.03 15.62 -14.23
C ALA A 412 11.08 15.90 -13.06
N ILE A 413 11.39 15.23 -11.95
CA ILE A 413 10.73 15.36 -10.66
C ILE A 413 11.83 15.50 -9.62
N SER A 414 11.74 16.53 -8.79
CA SER A 414 12.60 16.76 -7.62
C SER A 414 11.83 16.42 -6.35
N GLU A 415 12.38 15.56 -5.51
CA GLU A 415 11.76 15.11 -4.26
C GLU A 415 12.76 15.22 -3.11
N SER A 416 12.31 15.72 -1.97
CA SER A 416 13.09 15.84 -0.74
C SER A 416 12.23 15.59 0.48
N TRP A 417 12.88 15.33 1.62
CA TRP A 417 12.18 15.06 2.87
C TRP A 417 12.95 15.57 4.09
N MET A 418 12.20 15.94 5.13
CA MET A 418 12.70 16.20 6.49
C MET A 418 11.79 15.50 7.50
N LEU A 419 12.34 15.05 8.62
CA LEU A 419 11.56 14.60 9.78
C LEU A 419 11.80 15.56 10.93
N ILE A 420 10.74 16.17 11.43
CA ILE A 420 10.77 17.18 12.48
C ILE A 420 10.24 16.56 13.77
N SER A 421 11.03 16.63 14.83
CA SER A 421 10.66 16.20 16.17
C SER A 421 10.85 17.33 17.17
N GLY A 422 9.92 17.48 18.11
CA GLY A 422 10.06 18.37 19.27
C GLY A 422 10.90 17.77 20.41
N LYS A 423 11.40 16.55 20.22
CA LYS A 423 12.19 15.76 21.18
C LYS A 423 13.45 15.20 20.52
N PRO A 424 14.46 14.75 21.29
CA PRO A 424 15.61 14.08 20.70
C PRO A 424 15.20 12.86 19.86
N LEU A 425 15.73 12.75 18.65
CA LEU A 425 15.46 11.61 17.75
C LEU A 425 16.13 10.31 18.24
N PHE A 426 17.29 10.45 18.88
CA PHE A 426 18.08 9.37 19.48
C PHE A 426 18.19 9.59 20.99
N VAL A 427 18.20 8.51 21.77
CA VAL A 427 18.27 8.61 23.24
C VAL A 427 19.66 9.08 23.68
N ASN A 428 20.70 8.68 22.97
CA ASN A 428 22.07 9.09 23.24
C ASN A 428 22.92 9.14 21.96
N THR A 429 24.10 9.76 22.05
CA THR A 429 25.00 9.95 20.91
C THR A 429 25.66 8.66 20.44
N ASN A 430 25.88 7.67 21.31
CA ASN A 430 26.52 6.41 20.93
C ASN A 430 25.62 5.62 19.98
N ASN A 431 24.33 5.46 20.34
CA ASN A 431 23.34 4.79 19.50
C ASN A 431 23.22 5.48 18.13
N ARG A 432 23.16 6.82 18.12
CA ARG A 432 23.14 7.61 16.88
C ARG A 432 24.37 7.34 16.02
N ASP A 433 25.55 7.43 16.61
CA ASP A 433 26.82 7.31 15.88
C ASP A 433 27.02 5.89 15.35
N GLU A 434 26.61 4.88 16.11
CA GLU A 434 26.56 3.49 15.69
C GLU A 434 25.60 3.30 14.52
N TRP A 435 24.39 3.83 14.62
CA TRP A 435 23.42 3.79 13.52
C TRP A 435 23.94 4.49 12.26
N PHE A 436 24.63 5.61 12.41
CA PHE A 436 25.21 6.34 11.27
C PHE A 436 26.28 5.49 10.58
N ARG A 437 27.20 4.88 11.33
CA ARG A 437 28.22 3.96 10.79
C ARG A 437 27.58 2.74 10.12
N ARG A 438 26.56 2.14 10.75
CA ARG A 438 25.84 0.99 10.21
C ARG A 438 25.12 1.35 8.90
N THR A 439 24.45 2.50 8.85
CA THR A 439 23.79 2.99 7.62
C THR A 439 24.79 3.17 6.48
N ILE A 440 26.02 3.59 6.77
CA ILE A 440 27.08 3.71 5.76
C ILE A 440 27.57 2.33 5.30
N ALA A 441 27.82 1.42 6.24
CA ALA A 441 28.34 0.09 5.96
C ALA A 441 27.33 -0.80 5.21
N ASP A 442 26.08 -0.81 5.68
CA ASP A 442 24.98 -1.64 5.19
C ASP A 442 24.01 -0.83 4.29
N TYR A 443 24.50 0.22 3.61
CA TYR A 443 23.65 1.20 2.90
C TYR A 443 22.71 0.58 1.87
N ILE A 444 23.14 -0.48 1.18
CA ILE A 444 22.28 -1.20 0.23
C ILE A 444 21.01 -1.70 0.91
N SER A 445 21.07 -2.13 2.17
CA SER A 445 19.95 -2.72 2.91
C SER A 445 19.15 -1.71 3.74
N ILE A 446 19.81 -0.65 4.23
CA ILE A 446 19.20 0.34 5.13
C ILE A 446 18.69 1.56 4.37
N ASN A 447 19.42 1.98 3.33
CA ASN A 447 19.13 3.24 2.66
C ASN A 447 17.94 3.10 1.73
N ASN A 448 17.05 4.09 1.82
CA ASN A 448 15.84 4.18 1.04
C ASN A 448 15.67 5.64 0.58
N TRP A 449 15.31 5.85 -0.68
CA TRP A 449 14.84 7.15 -1.14
C TRP A 449 13.40 7.34 -0.67
N LEU A 450 13.23 8.06 0.44
CA LEU A 450 11.91 8.32 1.01
C LEU A 450 11.12 9.35 0.20
N THR A 451 9.84 9.04 -0.04
CA THR A 451 8.85 9.95 -0.62
C THR A 451 7.52 9.76 0.09
N ALA A 452 6.60 10.71 -0.03
CA ALA A 452 5.24 10.54 0.50
C ALA A 452 4.45 9.41 -0.20
N ASP A 453 4.84 9.02 -1.42
CA ASP A 453 4.13 7.99 -2.20
C ASP A 453 4.71 6.58 -1.98
N GLY A 454 5.71 6.43 -1.10
CA GLY A 454 6.44 5.18 -0.87
C GLY A 454 7.93 5.30 -1.18
N ALA A 455 8.73 4.62 -0.37
CA ALA A 455 10.18 4.56 -0.55
C ALA A 455 10.60 3.85 -1.85
N TYR A 456 11.62 4.40 -2.52
CA TYR A 456 12.25 3.81 -3.70
C TYR A 456 13.59 3.17 -3.36
N THR A 457 13.84 1.98 -3.91
CA THR A 457 15.11 1.26 -3.81
C THR A 457 15.67 0.88 -5.17
N LYS A 458 16.98 0.64 -5.23
CA LYS A 458 17.64 0.25 -6.47
C LYS A 458 17.07 -1.06 -6.99
N LEU A 459 16.74 -1.10 -8.28
CA LEU A 459 16.26 -2.30 -8.96
C LEU A 459 17.36 -3.00 -9.76
N PRO A 460 17.24 -4.32 -9.99
CA PRO A 460 18.03 -5.04 -10.97
C PRO A 460 18.00 -4.40 -12.37
N TRP A 461 19.11 -4.48 -13.11
CA TRP A 461 19.17 -3.97 -14.49
C TRP A 461 18.28 -4.75 -15.47
N SER A 462 17.86 -5.96 -15.07
CA SER A 462 16.92 -6.81 -15.81
C SER A 462 15.45 -6.37 -15.69
N ILE A 463 15.12 -5.37 -14.86
CA ILE A 463 13.76 -4.85 -14.75
C ILE A 463 13.37 -4.06 -16.00
N GLU A 464 12.12 -4.16 -16.43
CA GLU A 464 11.53 -3.36 -17.49
C GLU A 464 10.76 -2.14 -16.92
N PRO A 465 10.92 -0.93 -17.51
CA PRO A 465 11.89 -0.58 -18.54
C PRO A 465 13.34 -0.64 -18.02
N ALA A 466 14.26 -1.18 -18.83
CA ALA A 466 15.65 -1.38 -18.42
C ALA A 466 16.41 -0.05 -18.34
N HIS A 467 16.75 0.34 -17.12
CA HIS A 467 17.59 1.51 -16.84
C HIS A 467 18.65 1.18 -15.77
N LYS A 468 19.91 1.53 -16.05
CA LYS A 468 21.02 1.29 -15.10
C LYS A 468 20.77 1.97 -13.75
N MET A 469 20.19 3.16 -13.76
CA MET A 469 19.80 3.93 -12.58
C MET A 469 18.30 3.81 -12.28
N GLY A 470 17.69 2.65 -12.57
CA GLY A 470 16.30 2.35 -12.24
C GLY A 470 16.10 2.04 -10.75
N TYR A 471 15.07 2.65 -10.16
CA TYR A 471 14.58 2.48 -8.80
C TYR A 471 13.07 2.24 -8.82
N GLY A 472 12.56 1.48 -7.86
CA GLY A 472 11.14 1.16 -7.75
C GLY A 472 10.71 0.98 -6.30
N ARG A 473 9.40 0.95 -6.08
CA ARG A 473 8.80 0.59 -4.79
C ARG A 473 8.82 -0.92 -4.65
N ASN A 474 9.96 -1.46 -4.23
CA ASN A 474 10.10 -2.89 -3.95
C ASN A 474 9.40 -3.20 -2.61
N VAL A 475 8.32 -3.97 -2.64
CA VAL A 475 7.50 -4.34 -1.47
C VAL A 475 8.34 -4.94 -0.34
N GLY A 476 9.28 -5.83 -0.66
CA GLY A 476 10.16 -6.49 0.29
C GLY A 476 11.07 -5.55 1.07
N ARG A 477 11.42 -4.42 0.46
CA ARG A 477 12.20 -3.33 1.06
C ARG A 477 11.34 -2.25 1.70
N LEU A 478 10.16 -1.97 1.11
CA LEU A 478 9.22 -0.94 1.55
C LEU A 478 8.71 -1.21 2.97
N GLN A 479 8.53 -2.48 3.33
CA GLN A 479 8.06 -2.88 4.66
C GLN A 479 8.99 -2.45 5.80
N GLY A 480 10.26 -2.09 5.58
CA GLY A 480 11.06 -1.41 6.61
C GLY A 480 11.43 -2.27 7.83
N GLY A 481 11.50 -3.60 7.68
CA GLY A 481 11.81 -4.53 8.77
C GLY A 481 13.12 -4.22 9.51
N VAL A 482 14.14 -3.68 8.83
CA VAL A 482 15.39 -3.25 9.47
C VAL A 482 15.18 -2.14 10.52
N TYR A 483 14.20 -1.26 10.29
CA TYR A 483 13.83 -0.21 11.24
C TYR A 483 13.06 -0.78 12.43
N LEU A 484 12.23 -1.80 12.21
CA LEU A 484 11.52 -2.49 13.29
C LEU A 484 12.50 -3.24 14.21
N THR A 485 13.50 -3.90 13.64
CA THR A 485 14.57 -4.55 14.43
C THR A 485 15.30 -3.52 15.30
N ALA A 486 15.77 -2.41 14.70
CA ALA A 486 16.45 -1.35 15.44
C ALA A 486 15.55 -0.70 16.51
N TYR A 487 14.26 -0.52 16.21
CA TYR A 487 13.27 -0.06 17.19
C TYR A 487 13.12 -1.06 18.34
N ASN A 488 13.11 -2.36 18.07
CA ASN A 488 12.95 -3.37 19.11
C ASN A 488 14.17 -3.48 20.03
N GLU A 489 15.36 -3.22 19.51
CA GLU A 489 16.61 -3.19 20.27
C GLU A 489 16.71 -1.95 21.17
N HIS A 490 16.43 -0.76 20.62
CA HIS A 490 16.78 0.50 21.30
C HIS A 490 15.58 1.34 21.73
N LYS A 491 14.38 1.06 21.20
CA LYS A 491 13.13 1.82 21.44
C LYS A 491 13.26 3.32 21.18
N GLU A 492 14.09 3.70 20.21
CA GLU A 492 14.34 5.11 19.88
C GLU A 492 13.25 5.71 18.98
N ARG A 493 13.06 7.02 19.13
CA ARG A 493 12.05 7.80 18.42
C ARG A 493 12.23 7.75 16.91
N TYR A 494 13.46 7.92 16.43
CA TYR A 494 13.77 7.86 15.00
C TYR A 494 13.34 6.53 14.35
N PHE A 495 13.55 5.40 15.02
CA PHE A 495 13.16 4.10 14.49
C PHE A 495 11.65 3.89 14.52
N PHE A 496 10.97 4.39 15.56
CA PHE A 496 9.50 4.44 15.57
C PHE A 496 8.99 5.21 14.34
N ASP A 497 9.56 6.39 14.07
CA ASP A 497 9.12 7.27 12.98
C ASP A 497 9.27 6.58 11.61
N LEU A 498 10.39 5.88 11.39
CA LEU A 498 10.63 5.12 10.16
C LEU A 498 9.71 3.89 10.03
N VAL A 499 9.41 3.18 11.12
CA VAL A 499 8.46 2.06 11.11
C VAL A 499 7.06 2.54 10.74
N VAL A 500 6.59 3.64 11.34
CA VAL A 500 5.27 4.21 11.01
C VAL A 500 5.26 4.74 9.57
N ASN A 501 6.37 5.32 9.08
CA ASN A 501 6.48 5.70 7.68
C ASN A 501 6.32 4.48 6.74
N SER A 502 6.97 3.35 7.04
CA SER A 502 6.82 2.11 6.27
C SER A 502 5.39 1.54 6.29
N LEU A 503 4.64 1.70 7.39
CA LEU A 503 3.21 1.37 7.41
C LEU A 503 2.40 2.24 6.45
N ALA A 504 2.64 3.55 6.42
CA ALA A 504 1.98 4.48 5.50
C ALA A 504 2.37 4.22 4.04
N ASP A 505 3.62 3.83 3.79
CA ASP A 505 4.11 3.46 2.46
C ASP A 505 3.37 2.21 1.92
N LEU A 506 3.25 1.15 2.75
CA LEU A 506 2.47 -0.04 2.40
C LEU A 506 0.98 0.30 2.20
N ASP A 507 0.40 1.12 3.07
CA ASP A 507 -1.01 1.51 2.96
C ASP A 507 -1.25 2.28 1.66
N THR A 508 -0.36 3.20 1.31
CA THR A 508 -0.37 3.94 0.04
C THR A 508 -0.25 3.00 -1.16
N LEU A 509 0.69 2.04 -1.12
CA LEU A 509 0.87 1.07 -2.20
C LEU A 509 -0.37 0.19 -2.41
N SER A 510 -1.06 -0.16 -1.33
CA SER A 510 -2.29 -0.95 -1.37
C SER A 510 -3.57 -0.13 -1.62
N GLY A 511 -3.46 1.18 -1.86
CA GLY A 511 -4.62 2.04 -2.08
C GLY A 511 -5.50 2.25 -0.83
N GLY A 512 -4.92 2.20 0.38
CA GLY A 512 -5.63 2.38 1.65
C GLY A 512 -6.16 1.09 2.28
N ALA A 513 -5.79 -0.08 1.74
CA ALA A 513 -6.35 -1.35 2.17
C ALA A 513 -5.95 -1.73 3.62
N LEU A 514 -4.78 -1.29 4.10
CA LEU A 514 -4.38 -1.53 5.49
C LEU A 514 -5.29 -0.75 6.44
N THR A 515 -5.45 0.54 6.20
CA THR A 515 -6.28 1.42 7.06
C THR A 515 -7.75 1.05 7.00
N ALA A 516 -8.26 0.64 5.84
CA ALA A 516 -9.64 0.16 5.68
C ALA A 516 -9.90 -1.19 6.40
N GLY A 517 -8.85 -1.87 6.89
CA GLY A 517 -8.98 -3.20 7.45
C GLY A 517 -9.44 -4.22 6.39
N ASN A 518 -8.96 -4.07 5.16
CA ASN A 518 -9.13 -5.04 4.07
C ASN A 518 -7.95 -6.02 4.03
N LYS A 519 -7.96 -6.97 3.10
CA LYS A 519 -6.89 -7.97 2.93
C LYS A 519 -5.70 -7.32 2.20
N PRO A 520 -4.58 -7.02 2.88
CA PRO A 520 -3.50 -6.26 2.25
C PRO A 520 -2.59 -7.21 1.47
N ILE A 521 -2.84 -7.29 0.17
CA ILE A 521 -1.96 -7.97 -0.79
C ILE A 521 -1.35 -6.89 -1.67
N PHE A 522 -0.04 -6.90 -1.79
CA PHE A 522 0.74 -5.89 -2.48
C PHE A 522 1.20 -6.44 -3.84
N GLU A 523 0.92 -5.68 -4.88
CA GLU A 523 1.36 -6.00 -6.24
C GLU A 523 2.70 -5.33 -6.55
N THR A 524 3.54 -6.03 -7.31
CA THR A 524 4.79 -5.50 -7.84
C THR A 524 4.52 -4.66 -9.09
N GLU A 525 4.99 -3.42 -9.11
CA GLU A 525 4.66 -2.41 -10.15
C GLU A 525 5.56 -2.45 -11.40
N TYR A 526 6.49 -3.38 -11.45
CA TYR A 526 7.44 -3.59 -12.54
C TYR A 526 7.70 -5.08 -12.74
N THR A 527 8.09 -5.47 -13.95
CA THR A 527 8.45 -6.87 -14.25
C THR A 527 9.92 -7.00 -14.63
N SER A 528 10.48 -8.19 -14.49
CA SER A 528 11.81 -8.50 -15.03
C SER A 528 11.70 -9.08 -16.43
N SER A 529 12.73 -8.86 -17.26
CA SER A 529 12.86 -9.52 -18.55
C SER A 529 12.79 -11.04 -18.41
N GLY A 530 13.40 -11.62 -17.36
CA GLY A 530 13.35 -13.06 -17.10
C GLY A 530 11.92 -13.59 -16.85
N LEU A 531 11.12 -12.92 -16.03
CA LEU A 531 9.73 -13.33 -15.77
C LEU A 531 8.85 -13.15 -17.00
N LYS A 532 9.06 -12.06 -17.75
CA LYS A 532 8.34 -11.80 -18.99
C LYS A 532 8.70 -12.80 -20.09
N ASP A 533 9.98 -13.06 -20.34
CA ASP A 533 10.42 -13.95 -21.41
C ASP A 533 10.04 -15.40 -21.12
N LYS A 534 10.15 -15.83 -19.85
CA LYS A 534 9.87 -17.21 -19.45
C LYS A 534 8.37 -17.50 -19.31
N TYR A 535 7.58 -16.53 -18.84
CA TYR A 535 6.18 -16.77 -18.44
C TYR A 535 5.16 -15.82 -19.09
N ASN A 536 5.60 -14.85 -19.89
CA ASN A 536 4.79 -13.73 -20.35
C ASN A 536 4.11 -12.98 -19.18
N LEU A 537 4.81 -12.92 -18.03
CA LEU A 537 4.33 -12.24 -16.83
C LEU A 537 4.74 -10.76 -16.87
N THR A 538 3.74 -9.90 -16.91
CA THR A 538 3.87 -8.43 -16.90
C THR A 538 3.30 -7.88 -15.61
N ALA A 539 3.83 -6.74 -15.15
CA ALA A 539 3.29 -6.01 -14.00
C ALA A 539 1.89 -5.45 -14.29
N PRO A 540 1.03 -5.24 -13.26
CA PRO A 540 1.25 -5.69 -11.89
C PRO A 540 1.08 -7.21 -11.73
N TYR A 541 1.81 -7.79 -10.78
CA TYR A 541 1.67 -9.19 -10.36
C TYR A 541 1.95 -9.34 -8.87
N ILE A 542 1.52 -10.46 -8.30
CA ILE A 542 1.79 -10.82 -6.91
C ILE A 542 3.06 -11.65 -6.86
N ASP A 543 3.97 -11.26 -5.98
CA ASP A 543 5.12 -12.05 -5.54
C ASP A 543 4.81 -12.57 -4.13
N THR A 544 4.76 -13.90 -3.96
CA THR A 544 4.37 -14.47 -2.65
C THR A 544 5.41 -14.21 -1.57
N ARG A 545 6.69 -14.05 -1.91
CA ARG A 545 7.73 -13.80 -0.92
C ARG A 545 7.70 -12.38 -0.40
N HIS A 546 7.57 -11.41 -1.29
CA HIS A 546 7.36 -10.02 -0.89
C HIS A 546 6.14 -9.89 0.03
N ASN A 547 5.05 -10.59 -0.28
CA ASN A 547 3.84 -10.56 0.54
C ASN A 547 3.98 -11.32 1.88
N GLU A 548 4.75 -12.43 1.94
CA GLU A 548 5.12 -13.08 3.20
C GLU A 548 5.86 -12.09 4.10
N ASN A 549 6.89 -11.42 3.56
CA ASN A 549 7.72 -10.48 4.32
C ASN A 549 6.91 -9.27 4.79
N ALA A 550 6.05 -8.71 3.92
CA ALA A 550 5.14 -7.64 4.32
C ALA A 550 4.15 -8.10 5.41
N ALA A 551 3.60 -9.30 5.32
CA ALA A 551 2.68 -9.84 6.32
C ALA A 551 3.38 -10.07 7.68
N LEU A 552 4.62 -10.57 7.67
CA LEU A 552 5.45 -10.73 8.87
C LEU A 552 5.78 -9.38 9.50
N PHE A 553 6.18 -8.39 8.71
CA PHE A 553 6.40 -7.03 9.19
C PHE A 553 5.15 -6.43 9.84
N LEU A 554 3.99 -6.53 9.19
CA LEU A 554 2.74 -6.01 9.74
C LEU A 554 2.37 -6.68 11.06
N LYS A 555 2.53 -8.01 11.17
CA LYS A 555 2.33 -8.75 12.43
C LYS A 555 3.29 -8.28 13.51
N ASN A 556 4.59 -8.29 13.23
CA ASN A 556 5.62 -7.98 14.22
C ASN A 556 5.52 -6.52 14.67
N THR A 557 5.14 -5.61 13.77
CA THR A 557 4.86 -4.21 14.11
C THR A 557 3.62 -4.09 14.99
N ALA A 558 2.55 -4.84 14.68
CA ALA A 558 1.35 -4.87 15.51
C ALA A 558 1.63 -5.32 16.95
N GLU A 559 2.52 -6.31 17.11
CA GLU A 559 2.96 -6.80 18.41
C GLU A 559 3.89 -5.79 19.12
N SER A 560 4.86 -5.23 18.40
CA SER A 560 5.88 -4.34 18.95
C SER A 560 5.34 -2.97 19.37
N LEU A 561 4.33 -2.46 18.67
CA LEU A 561 3.71 -1.14 18.89
C LEU A 561 2.28 -1.23 19.45
N ASP A 562 1.80 -2.43 19.77
CA ASP A 562 0.42 -2.72 20.21
C ASP A 562 -0.66 -2.06 19.33
N ILE A 563 -0.68 -2.40 18.03
CA ILE A 563 -1.61 -1.83 17.04
C ILE A 563 -2.78 -2.80 16.80
N PRO A 564 -3.98 -2.57 17.37
CA PRO A 564 -5.08 -3.53 17.28
C PRO A 564 -5.56 -3.80 15.84
N GLN A 565 -5.50 -2.79 14.98
CA GLN A 565 -5.94 -2.88 13.57
C GLN A 565 -5.13 -3.93 12.78
N LEU A 566 -3.86 -4.12 13.15
CA LEU A 566 -2.94 -5.01 12.46
C LEU A 566 -2.79 -6.38 13.12
N LYS A 567 -3.39 -6.62 14.30
CA LYS A 567 -3.33 -7.92 15.01
C LYS A 567 -3.84 -9.11 14.19
N ARG A 568 -4.61 -8.85 13.11
CA ARG A 568 -5.10 -9.87 12.18
C ARG A 568 -4.48 -9.81 10.78
N ALA A 569 -3.40 -9.04 10.58
CA ALA A 569 -2.76 -8.90 9.29
C ALA A 569 -2.20 -10.24 8.77
N ASN A 570 -1.58 -11.03 9.65
CA ASN A 570 -1.10 -12.36 9.30
C ASN A 570 -2.24 -13.35 8.97
N LEU A 571 -3.38 -13.30 9.68
CA LEU A 571 -4.54 -14.13 9.34
C LEU A 571 -5.03 -13.87 7.92
N ARG A 572 -5.05 -12.59 7.50
CA ARG A 572 -5.46 -12.20 6.15
C ARG A 572 -4.53 -12.77 5.08
N TYR A 573 -3.23 -12.83 5.34
CA TYR A 573 -2.28 -13.49 4.44
C TYR A 573 -2.38 -15.02 4.49
N ALA A 574 -2.65 -15.63 5.65
CA ALA A 574 -2.92 -17.07 5.72
C ALA A 574 -4.18 -17.45 4.92
N ASP A 575 -5.27 -16.68 5.04
CA ASP A 575 -6.48 -16.82 4.23
C ASP A 575 -6.19 -16.60 2.73
N PHE A 576 -5.22 -15.76 2.40
CA PHE A 576 -4.72 -15.62 1.03
C PHE A 576 -4.10 -16.92 0.52
N LEU A 577 -3.16 -17.50 1.27
CA LEU A 577 -2.49 -18.73 0.87
C LEU A 577 -3.46 -19.93 0.72
N VAL A 578 -4.46 -20.04 1.61
CA VAL A 578 -5.48 -21.11 1.55
C VAL A 578 -6.28 -21.07 0.25
N GLU A 579 -6.65 -19.88 -0.23
CA GLU A 579 -7.49 -19.74 -1.43
C GLU A 579 -6.74 -20.05 -2.74
N GLN A 580 -5.39 -20.10 -2.74
CA GLN A 580 -4.61 -20.20 -3.98
C GLN A 580 -4.91 -21.46 -4.80
N LYS A 581 -5.17 -22.59 -4.14
CA LYS A 581 -5.56 -23.84 -4.80
C LYS A 581 -6.85 -23.67 -5.60
N LYS A 582 -7.87 -23.07 -4.98
CA LYS A 582 -9.18 -22.82 -5.59
C LYS A 582 -9.07 -21.80 -6.72
N LEU A 583 -8.17 -20.83 -6.59
CA LEU A 583 -7.88 -19.83 -7.61
C LEU A 583 -7.00 -20.37 -8.75
N GLY A 584 -6.50 -21.62 -8.66
CA GLY A 584 -5.69 -22.25 -9.70
C GLY A 584 -4.26 -21.71 -9.79
N ASN A 585 -3.76 -21.04 -8.76
CA ASN A 585 -2.42 -20.45 -8.70
C ASN A 585 -1.38 -21.44 -8.15
N THR A 586 -1.53 -22.73 -8.46
CA THR A 586 -0.76 -23.82 -7.87
C THR A 586 -0.21 -24.78 -8.92
N LEU A 587 0.92 -25.40 -8.62
CA LEU A 587 1.51 -26.52 -9.35
C LEU A 587 1.06 -27.84 -8.72
N PRO A 588 0.17 -28.62 -9.36
CA PRO A 588 -0.28 -29.90 -8.81
C PRO A 588 0.84 -30.95 -8.88
N ILE A 589 1.09 -31.66 -7.77
CA ILE A 589 2.10 -32.72 -7.68
C ILE A 589 1.44 -34.10 -7.64
N THR A 590 0.43 -34.27 -6.78
CA THR A 590 -0.41 -35.48 -6.71
C THR A 590 -1.89 -35.07 -6.63
N ALA A 591 -2.81 -36.03 -6.54
CA ALA A 591 -4.22 -35.74 -6.30
C ALA A 591 -4.47 -34.96 -4.99
N SER A 592 -3.57 -35.08 -4.01
CA SER A 592 -3.70 -34.49 -2.67
C SER A 592 -2.62 -33.46 -2.32
N SER A 593 -1.64 -33.20 -3.18
CA SER A 593 -0.53 -32.27 -2.91
C SER A 593 -0.23 -31.34 -4.08
N TYR A 594 0.27 -30.15 -3.74
CA TYR A 594 0.60 -29.10 -4.70
C TYR A 594 1.64 -28.15 -4.09
N LEU A 595 2.20 -27.28 -4.92
CA LEU A 595 2.98 -26.10 -4.51
C LEU A 595 2.24 -24.83 -4.95
N ILE A 596 2.37 -23.73 -4.22
CA ILE A 596 1.87 -22.43 -4.68
C ILE A 596 2.91 -21.84 -5.63
N ALA A 597 2.47 -21.27 -6.76
CA ALA A 597 3.38 -20.62 -7.69
C ALA A 597 3.90 -19.31 -7.08
N ASP A 598 5.19 -19.00 -7.26
CA ASP A 598 5.81 -17.81 -6.65
C ASP A 598 5.21 -16.50 -7.18
N TYR A 599 4.77 -16.52 -8.45
CA TYR A 599 4.28 -15.34 -9.14
C TYR A 599 2.97 -15.61 -9.87
N TYR A 600 2.00 -14.72 -9.72
CA TYR A 600 0.75 -14.79 -10.48
C TYR A 600 0.03 -13.45 -10.50
N LYS A 601 -0.93 -13.33 -11.42
CA LYS A 601 -1.84 -12.17 -11.47
C LYS A 601 -3.06 -12.42 -10.62
N ALA A 602 -3.53 -11.39 -9.91
CA ALA A 602 -4.79 -11.45 -9.17
C ALA A 602 -5.97 -11.79 -10.11
N ASP A 603 -6.11 -11.02 -11.19
CA ASP A 603 -7.27 -11.05 -12.11
C ASP A 603 -6.89 -11.38 -13.58
N GLY A 604 -5.98 -12.35 -13.78
CA GLY A 604 -5.42 -12.65 -15.10
C GLY A 604 -5.48 -14.12 -15.53
N PRO A 605 -4.98 -14.42 -16.75
CA PRO A 605 -4.76 -15.79 -17.19
C PRO A 605 -3.93 -16.52 -16.16
N LYS A 606 -4.27 -17.78 -15.89
CA LYS A 606 -3.56 -18.63 -14.93
C LYS A 606 -2.23 -19.09 -15.53
N ILE A 607 -1.27 -18.17 -15.51
CA ILE A 607 0.12 -18.42 -15.87
C ILE A 607 0.72 -19.26 -14.74
N LYS A 608 1.14 -20.49 -15.06
CA LYS A 608 1.81 -21.36 -14.11
C LYS A 608 3.30 -21.05 -14.11
N THR A 609 3.72 -20.11 -13.27
CA THR A 609 5.16 -19.91 -13.02
C THR A 609 5.73 -21.06 -12.22
N HIS A 610 7.02 -20.98 -11.91
CA HIS A 610 7.64 -21.88 -10.94
C HIS A 610 7.16 -21.65 -9.51
N ALA A 611 7.41 -22.65 -8.67
CA ALA A 611 7.40 -22.58 -7.23
C ALA A 611 8.83 -22.83 -6.71
N SER A 612 9.32 -21.97 -5.83
CA SER A 612 10.65 -22.11 -5.23
C SER A 612 10.59 -22.90 -3.92
N LEU A 613 11.63 -23.66 -3.62
CA LEU A 613 11.67 -24.52 -2.42
C LEU A 613 11.60 -23.66 -1.15
N ASN A 614 12.43 -22.64 -1.03
CA ASN A 614 12.42 -21.70 0.10
C ASN A 614 11.07 -20.99 0.27
N HIS A 615 10.43 -20.52 -0.81
CA HIS A 615 9.10 -19.91 -0.76
C HIS A 615 8.06 -20.89 -0.23
N THR A 616 8.03 -22.12 -0.77
CA THR A 616 7.09 -23.14 -0.31
C THR A 616 7.27 -23.44 1.18
N LEU A 617 8.52 -23.54 1.65
CA LEU A 617 8.84 -23.75 3.06
C LEU A 617 8.39 -22.56 3.92
N GLY A 618 8.59 -21.33 3.43
CA GLY A 618 8.14 -20.09 4.06
C GLY A 618 6.62 -20.02 4.22
N GLU A 619 5.88 -20.22 3.13
CA GLU A 619 4.41 -20.25 3.10
C GLU A 619 3.83 -21.32 4.03
N MET A 620 4.41 -22.53 3.98
CA MET A 620 4.00 -23.64 4.85
C MET A 620 4.22 -23.30 6.33
N ARG A 621 5.39 -22.77 6.70
CA ARG A 621 5.68 -22.35 8.06
C ARG A 621 4.74 -21.22 8.50
N PHE A 622 4.50 -20.23 7.63
CA PHE A 622 3.59 -19.12 7.91
C PHE A 622 2.18 -19.63 8.26
N LEU A 623 1.67 -20.60 7.50
CA LEU A 623 0.38 -21.24 7.77
C LEU A 623 0.37 -22.01 9.09
N LEU A 624 1.44 -22.74 9.43
CA LEU A 624 1.53 -23.48 10.69
C LEU A 624 1.64 -22.55 11.90
N GLU A 625 2.39 -21.46 11.80
CA GLU A 625 2.45 -20.44 12.85
C GLU A 625 1.09 -19.76 13.05
N THR A 626 0.38 -19.49 11.97
CA THR A 626 -0.98 -18.92 12.06
C THR A 626 -1.97 -19.95 12.60
N TYR A 627 -1.79 -21.24 12.31
CA TYR A 627 -2.57 -22.32 12.91
C TYR A 627 -2.38 -22.37 14.43
N LYS A 628 -1.14 -22.29 14.94
CA LYS A 628 -0.86 -22.25 16.39
C LYS A 628 -1.62 -21.13 17.10
N GLN A 629 -1.80 -20.00 16.44
CA GLN A 629 -2.50 -18.83 16.98
C GLN A 629 -4.03 -18.97 16.95
N THR A 630 -4.58 -19.72 16.00
CA THR A 630 -6.01 -19.67 15.66
C THR A 630 -6.75 -21.00 15.81
N ASN A 631 -6.02 -22.11 15.83
CA ASN A 631 -6.54 -23.48 15.67
C ASN A 631 -7.40 -23.68 14.42
N ASN A 632 -7.27 -22.83 13.40
CA ASN A 632 -8.02 -22.97 12.15
C ASN A 632 -7.45 -24.11 11.29
N THR A 633 -8.19 -25.21 11.19
CA THR A 633 -7.75 -26.43 10.50
C THR A 633 -7.55 -26.24 8.99
N ALA A 634 -8.08 -25.18 8.38
CA ALA A 634 -7.80 -24.86 6.98
C ALA A 634 -6.30 -24.60 6.78
N TYR A 635 -5.66 -23.82 7.67
CA TYR A 635 -4.23 -23.52 7.59
C TYR A 635 -3.39 -24.78 7.75
N LEU A 636 -3.72 -25.62 8.75
CA LEU A 636 -3.05 -26.90 8.96
C LEU A 636 -3.18 -27.84 7.75
N THR A 637 -4.37 -27.89 7.16
CA THR A 637 -4.65 -28.74 6.00
C THR A 637 -3.84 -28.28 4.79
N THR A 638 -3.86 -26.98 4.49
CA THR A 638 -3.06 -26.40 3.41
C THR A 638 -1.56 -26.64 3.62
N ALA A 639 -1.05 -26.40 4.83
CA ALA A 639 0.36 -26.65 5.16
C ALA A 639 0.75 -28.13 4.97
N ARG A 640 -0.11 -29.09 5.35
CA ARG A 640 0.14 -30.53 5.11
C ARG A 640 0.17 -30.87 3.62
N GLN A 641 -0.66 -30.21 2.80
CA GLN A 641 -0.68 -30.41 1.36
C GLN A 641 0.59 -29.85 0.68
N LEU A 642 1.08 -28.69 1.15
CA LEU A 642 2.37 -28.13 0.72
C LEU A 642 3.54 -29.02 1.13
N LYS A 643 3.58 -29.45 2.40
CA LYS A 643 4.57 -30.40 2.92
C LYS A 643 4.64 -31.66 2.06
N ALA A 644 3.49 -32.29 1.83
CA ALA A 644 3.41 -33.46 0.97
C ALA A 644 3.84 -33.15 -0.48
N GLY A 645 3.62 -31.93 -0.98
CA GLY A 645 4.11 -31.49 -2.28
C GLY A 645 5.63 -31.52 -2.35
N VAL A 646 6.29 -30.97 -1.32
CA VAL A 646 7.75 -30.99 -1.20
C VAL A 646 8.29 -32.42 -1.08
N GLU A 647 7.67 -33.26 -0.23
CA GLU A 647 8.11 -34.65 0.01
C GLU A 647 7.99 -35.58 -1.20
N ASN A 648 7.05 -35.29 -2.11
CA ASN A 648 6.84 -36.09 -3.33
C ASN A 648 7.77 -35.69 -4.50
N LEU A 649 8.70 -34.77 -4.27
CA LEU A 649 9.61 -34.24 -5.28
C LEU A 649 11.07 -34.48 -4.89
N ASN A 650 11.93 -34.78 -5.88
CA ASN A 650 13.36 -34.95 -5.65
C ASN A 650 14.13 -33.63 -5.79
N TRP A 651 14.21 -32.88 -4.69
CA TRP A 651 14.91 -31.59 -4.64
C TRP A 651 16.43 -31.69 -4.59
N VAL A 652 17.00 -32.88 -4.40
CA VAL A 652 18.45 -33.06 -4.31
C VAL A 652 19.06 -33.20 -5.72
N ARG A 653 20.08 -32.39 -5.99
CA ARG A 653 20.84 -32.40 -7.24
C ARG A 653 21.92 -33.48 -7.21
N PRO A 654 22.44 -33.90 -8.38
CA PRO A 654 23.53 -34.87 -8.43
C PRO A 654 24.82 -34.48 -7.69
N ASN A 655 25.06 -33.17 -7.50
CA ASN A 655 26.21 -32.66 -6.77
C ASN A 655 25.99 -32.57 -5.23
N GLY A 656 24.82 -32.98 -4.74
CA GLY A 656 24.45 -32.92 -3.32
C GLY A 656 23.84 -31.59 -2.85
N ASP A 657 23.83 -30.55 -3.70
CA ASP A 657 23.11 -29.31 -3.44
C ASP A 657 21.60 -29.46 -3.73
N LEU A 658 20.80 -28.45 -3.44
CA LEU A 658 19.36 -28.46 -3.73
C LEU A 658 19.02 -27.75 -5.04
N TRP A 659 17.92 -28.16 -5.66
CA TRP A 659 17.27 -27.40 -6.73
C TRP A 659 16.56 -26.21 -6.12
N TYR A 660 16.70 -25.04 -6.75
CA TYR A 660 15.99 -23.83 -6.31
C TYR A 660 14.48 -23.93 -6.57
N GLN A 661 14.09 -24.36 -7.78
CA GLN A 661 12.71 -24.24 -8.24
C GLN A 661 12.17 -25.48 -8.97
N TYR A 662 10.85 -25.65 -8.89
CA TYR A 662 10.05 -26.57 -9.69
C TYR A 662 9.15 -25.79 -10.65
N ASN A 663 9.27 -26.06 -11.95
CA ASN A 663 8.63 -25.27 -13.00
C ASN A 663 7.21 -25.78 -13.35
N GLY A 664 6.40 -24.91 -13.98
CA GLY A 664 5.05 -25.27 -14.44
C GLY A 664 4.98 -26.38 -15.51
N ASN A 665 6.10 -26.70 -16.15
CA ASN A 665 6.26 -27.85 -17.06
C ASN A 665 6.82 -29.11 -16.35
N HIS A 666 6.83 -29.11 -15.01
CA HIS A 666 7.17 -30.24 -14.16
C HIS A 666 8.67 -30.63 -14.19
N THR A 667 9.55 -29.67 -14.48
CA THR A 667 11.01 -29.85 -14.42
C THR A 667 11.63 -29.01 -13.30
N PHE A 668 12.77 -29.46 -12.77
CA PHE A 668 13.57 -28.67 -11.82
C PHE A 668 14.47 -27.65 -12.53
N GLY A 669 14.85 -26.59 -11.82
CA GLY A 669 15.83 -25.61 -12.30
C GLY A 669 16.45 -24.78 -11.18
N GLY A 670 17.47 -24.00 -11.55
CA GLY A 670 18.14 -23.04 -10.66
C GLY A 670 19.09 -23.68 -9.63
N ASN A 671 20.04 -22.88 -9.16
CA ASN A 671 20.91 -23.22 -8.02
C ASN A 671 20.29 -22.64 -6.75
N ASP A 672 20.26 -23.43 -5.69
CA ASP A 672 19.69 -23.03 -4.41
C ASP A 672 20.58 -22.02 -3.66
N TYR A 673 19.97 -21.24 -2.78
CA TYR A 673 20.69 -20.30 -1.90
C TYR A 673 21.58 -21.04 -0.90
N GLU A 674 22.71 -20.46 -0.52
CA GLU A 674 23.68 -21.13 0.35
C GLU A 674 23.09 -21.50 1.72
N ASN A 675 22.59 -20.51 2.47
CA ASN A 675 22.11 -20.70 3.86
C ASN A 675 20.58 -20.65 4.01
N LEU A 676 19.88 -19.92 3.12
CA LEU A 676 18.46 -19.61 3.30
C LEU A 676 17.57 -20.86 3.33
N THR A 677 17.65 -21.71 2.31
CA THR A 677 16.81 -22.91 2.20
C THR A 677 17.14 -23.91 3.30
N LEU A 678 18.41 -24.02 3.70
CA LEU A 678 18.83 -24.86 4.83
C LEU A 678 18.20 -24.37 6.15
N MET A 679 18.20 -23.06 6.38
CA MET A 679 17.52 -22.43 7.51
C MET A 679 16.01 -22.73 7.47
N ASP A 680 15.36 -22.55 6.32
CA ASP A 680 13.91 -22.80 6.18
C ASP A 680 13.54 -24.27 6.42
N LEU A 681 14.37 -25.23 6.00
CA LEU A 681 14.18 -26.65 6.28
C LEU A 681 14.27 -26.96 7.78
N LEU A 682 15.30 -26.45 8.45
CA LEU A 682 15.51 -26.63 9.89
C LEU A 682 14.35 -26.01 10.69
N LEU A 683 13.97 -24.77 10.38
CA LEU A 683 12.85 -24.11 11.03
C LEU A 683 11.53 -24.85 10.78
N SER A 684 11.32 -25.40 9.58
CA SER A 684 10.13 -26.19 9.28
C SER A 684 10.02 -27.46 10.16
N GLN A 685 11.13 -28.17 10.38
CA GLN A 685 11.14 -29.36 11.25
C GLN A 685 10.77 -29.02 12.70
N ASN A 686 11.22 -27.87 13.22
CA ASN A 686 10.84 -27.41 14.56
C ASN A 686 9.32 -27.16 14.65
N VAL A 687 8.77 -26.40 13.71
CA VAL A 687 7.34 -26.07 13.71
C VAL A 687 6.46 -27.29 13.49
N PHE A 688 6.93 -28.30 12.74
CA PHE A 688 6.22 -29.59 12.64
C PHE A 688 6.05 -30.26 14.00
N ALA A 689 7.12 -30.32 14.80
CA ALA A 689 7.06 -30.92 16.13
C ALA A 689 6.07 -30.17 17.05
N GLU A 690 6.08 -28.83 17.01
CA GLU A 690 5.20 -27.98 17.81
C GLU A 690 3.71 -28.16 17.49
N VAL A 691 3.36 -28.51 16.25
CA VAL A 691 1.98 -28.74 15.81
C VAL A 691 1.62 -30.21 15.61
N ALA A 692 2.40 -31.12 16.20
CA ALA A 692 2.20 -32.57 16.12
C ALA A 692 2.14 -33.12 14.68
N ILE A 693 2.87 -32.51 13.76
CA ILE A 693 3.17 -33.07 12.45
C ILE A 693 4.44 -33.93 12.58
N PRO A 694 4.44 -35.19 12.10
CA PRO A 694 5.64 -36.03 12.16
C PRO A 694 6.84 -35.38 11.44
N ARG A 695 8.01 -35.50 12.07
CA ARG A 695 9.30 -35.11 11.48
C ARG A 695 9.45 -35.74 10.10
N SER A 696 9.86 -34.94 9.11
CA SER A 696 9.96 -35.41 7.73
C SER A 696 11.34 -36.01 7.45
N LYS A 697 11.38 -37.28 7.04
CA LYS A 697 12.63 -37.91 6.57
C LYS A 697 13.18 -37.22 5.31
N ALA A 698 12.31 -36.84 4.37
CA ALA A 698 12.74 -36.17 3.14
C ALA A 698 13.41 -34.82 3.43
N PHE A 699 12.92 -34.09 4.45
CA PHE A 699 13.54 -32.84 4.88
C PHE A 699 14.88 -33.09 5.57
N ASP A 700 14.98 -34.12 6.41
CA ASP A 700 16.25 -34.52 7.03
C ASP A 700 17.29 -34.92 5.98
N ASP A 701 16.87 -35.66 4.94
CA ASP A 701 17.73 -36.02 3.81
C ASP A 701 18.24 -34.74 3.10
N MET A 702 17.37 -33.77 2.82
CA MET A 702 17.75 -32.48 2.22
C MET A 702 18.68 -31.65 3.12
N ILE A 703 18.41 -31.60 4.43
CA ILE A 703 19.28 -30.92 5.41
C ILE A 703 20.67 -31.55 5.40
N GLN A 704 20.74 -32.89 5.44
CA GLN A 704 21.99 -33.62 5.43
C GLN A 704 22.77 -33.40 4.12
N THR A 705 22.13 -33.52 2.95
CA THR A 705 22.82 -33.34 1.67
C THR A 705 23.31 -31.91 1.49
N LYS A 706 22.46 -30.92 1.79
CA LYS A 706 22.83 -29.50 1.70
C LYS A 706 23.96 -29.15 2.66
N THR A 707 23.90 -29.60 3.92
CA THR A 707 24.96 -29.37 4.91
C THR A 707 26.28 -29.96 4.44
N ASN A 708 26.27 -31.21 3.96
CA ASN A 708 27.47 -31.84 3.39
C ASN A 708 28.01 -31.07 2.18
N TYR A 709 27.13 -30.61 1.28
CA TYR A 709 27.53 -29.79 0.14
C TYR A 709 28.25 -28.51 0.59
N LEU A 710 27.68 -27.75 1.54
CA LEU A 710 28.29 -26.53 2.06
C LEU A 710 29.65 -26.81 2.72
N VAL A 711 29.74 -27.83 3.58
CA VAL A 711 30.98 -28.20 4.27
C VAL A 711 32.06 -28.67 3.28
N ASN A 712 31.72 -29.56 2.35
CA ASN A 712 32.67 -30.11 1.38
C ASN A 712 33.22 -29.04 0.42
N ASN A 713 32.40 -28.05 0.08
CA ASN A 713 32.79 -26.92 -0.78
C ASN A 713 33.34 -25.72 0.01
N LYS A 714 33.48 -25.83 1.35
CA LYS A 714 33.96 -24.76 2.24
C LYS A 714 33.14 -23.48 2.13
N ILE A 715 31.84 -23.61 1.88
CA ILE A 715 30.89 -22.50 1.88
C ILE A 715 30.55 -22.16 3.34
N HIS A 716 30.54 -20.87 3.67
CA HIS A 716 30.31 -20.42 5.03
C HIS A 716 28.87 -20.74 5.48
N ILE A 717 28.75 -21.34 6.66
CA ILE A 717 27.46 -21.59 7.31
C ILE A 717 27.33 -20.59 8.45
N ILE A 718 26.24 -19.84 8.45
CA ILE A 718 26.00 -18.81 9.46
C ILE A 718 25.75 -19.43 10.84
N PRO A 719 26.06 -18.73 11.96
CA PRO A 719 26.01 -19.35 13.28
C PRO A 719 24.61 -19.81 13.70
N ALA A 720 23.55 -19.13 13.27
CA ALA A 720 22.16 -19.52 13.53
C ALA A 720 21.84 -20.91 12.95
N VAL A 721 22.31 -21.17 11.72
CA VAL A 721 22.15 -22.47 11.06
C VAL A 721 23.01 -23.53 11.77
N ILE A 722 24.24 -23.19 12.18
CA ILE A 722 25.11 -24.08 12.97
C ILE A 722 24.42 -24.51 14.27
N GLN A 723 23.79 -23.58 14.98
CA GLN A 723 23.07 -23.87 16.21
C GLN A 723 21.89 -24.82 15.94
N LEU A 724 21.03 -24.51 14.98
CA LEU A 724 19.89 -25.35 14.61
C LEU A 724 20.31 -26.74 14.14
N LEU A 725 21.40 -26.86 13.37
CA LEU A 725 21.94 -28.15 12.96
C LEU A 725 22.34 -29.00 14.17
N ARG A 726 23.00 -28.43 15.16
CA ARG A 726 23.38 -29.14 16.39
C ARG A 726 22.16 -29.55 17.21
N GLU A 727 21.23 -28.63 17.41
CA GLU A 727 19.98 -28.87 18.15
C GLU A 727 19.12 -29.98 17.52
N GLN A 728 19.19 -30.13 16.20
CA GLN A 728 18.42 -31.14 15.46
C GLN A 728 19.21 -32.41 15.12
N GLY A 729 20.39 -32.63 15.72
CA GLY A 729 21.13 -33.88 15.59
C GLY A 729 22.06 -33.99 14.37
N PHE A 730 22.27 -32.90 13.64
CA PHE A 730 23.20 -32.83 12.49
C PHE A 730 24.60 -32.30 12.86
N GLY A 731 24.90 -32.15 14.15
CA GLY A 731 26.16 -31.57 14.63
C GLY A 731 27.42 -32.28 14.10
N GLU A 732 27.38 -33.60 13.94
CA GLU A 732 28.51 -34.39 13.42
C GLU A 732 28.94 -33.97 12.01
N LEU A 733 27.99 -33.53 11.17
CA LEU A 733 28.27 -33.09 9.80
C LEU A 733 29.15 -31.83 9.75
N ILE A 734 29.06 -30.99 10.78
CA ILE A 734 29.75 -29.69 10.82
C ILE A 734 30.91 -29.65 11.80
N ASN A 735 31.05 -30.60 12.71
CA ASN A 735 32.05 -30.59 13.80
C ASN A 735 33.50 -30.38 13.33
N LYS A 736 33.85 -30.92 12.15
CA LYS A 736 35.20 -30.74 11.58
C LYS A 736 35.44 -29.31 11.08
N ALA A 737 34.43 -28.67 10.50
CA ALA A 737 34.53 -27.31 9.95
C ALA A 737 34.25 -26.23 11.01
N TYR A 738 33.36 -26.53 11.97
CA TYR A 738 32.88 -25.65 13.02
C TYR A 738 32.89 -26.41 14.36
N PRO A 739 34.07 -26.56 15.01
CA PRO A 739 34.17 -27.24 16.29
C PRO A 739 33.34 -26.53 17.36
N ALA A 740 32.89 -27.27 18.37
CA ALA A 740 32.15 -26.69 19.48
C ALA A 740 33.04 -25.71 20.27
N SER A 741 32.81 -24.40 20.15
CA SER A 741 33.44 -23.41 21.01
C SER A 741 32.78 -23.43 22.40
N THR A 742 33.58 -23.36 23.46
CA THR A 742 33.12 -23.25 24.86
C THR A 742 32.52 -21.89 25.23
N ARG A 743 32.43 -20.95 24.27
CA ARG A 743 31.60 -19.75 24.39
C ARG A 743 30.33 -19.94 23.57
N LYS A 744 29.17 -19.75 24.21
CA LYS A 744 28.01 -19.19 23.51
C LYS A 744 28.54 -17.92 22.85
N ALA A 745 28.61 -17.90 21.52
CA ALA A 745 28.98 -16.67 20.83
C ALA A 745 27.97 -15.60 21.29
N ASP A 746 28.48 -14.42 21.66
CA ASP A 746 27.67 -13.21 21.69
C ASP A 746 27.30 -12.96 20.24
N ILE A 747 26.14 -13.45 19.83
CA ILE A 747 25.76 -13.35 18.43
C ILE A 747 24.99 -12.06 18.24
N GLU A 748 25.70 -11.03 17.80
CA GLU A 748 25.13 -10.01 16.92
C GLU A 748 24.72 -10.71 15.62
N GLU A 749 23.57 -11.38 15.66
CA GLU A 749 23.12 -12.26 14.59
C GLU A 749 22.11 -11.55 13.72
N ARG A 750 22.29 -11.70 12.40
CA ARG A 750 21.35 -11.21 11.41
C ARG A 750 20.15 -12.18 11.40
N PRO A 751 18.97 -11.80 11.93
CA PRO A 751 17.80 -12.68 12.04
C PRO A 751 17.35 -13.18 10.66
N LYS A 752 16.45 -14.17 10.62
CA LYS A 752 15.81 -14.66 9.39
C LYS A 752 15.37 -13.50 8.47
N ASP A 753 14.80 -12.44 9.03
CA ASP A 753 14.37 -11.24 8.30
C ASP A 753 15.51 -10.62 7.47
N THR A 754 16.76 -10.75 7.92
CA THR A 754 17.95 -10.28 7.18
C THR A 754 18.38 -11.24 6.08
N LEU A 755 18.19 -12.56 6.25
CA LEU A 755 18.40 -13.52 5.16
C LEU A 755 17.31 -13.37 4.09
N ASP A 756 16.08 -13.09 4.52
CA ASP A 756 14.95 -12.83 3.65
C ASP A 756 15.20 -11.53 2.84
N LEU A 757 15.72 -10.47 3.47
CA LEU A 757 16.15 -9.22 2.81
C LEU A 757 17.38 -9.37 1.88
N LEU A 758 18.25 -10.36 2.11
CA LEU A 758 19.41 -10.65 1.26
C LEU A 758 19.06 -11.59 0.08
N ALA A 759 17.93 -12.29 0.19
CA ALA A 759 17.43 -13.21 -0.83
C ALA A 759 16.59 -12.50 -1.90
N GLU A 760 15.91 -11.41 -1.52
CA GLU A 760 15.31 -10.40 -2.38
C GLU A 760 16.36 -9.62 -3.19
#